data_AF-A0A1M7AMF5-F1
#
_entry.id   AF-A0A1M7AMF5-F1
#
_cell.length_a   1.000
_cell.length_b   1.000
_cell.length_c   1.000
_cell.angle_alpha   90.00
_cell.angle_beta   90.00
_cell.angle_gamma   90.00
#
_symmetry.space_group_name_H-M   'P 1'
#
loop_
_entity.id
_entity.type
_entity.pdbx_description
1 polymer ?
#
loop_
_entity_poly.entity_id
_entity_poly.type
_entity_poly.pdbx_seq_one_letter_code
_entity_poly.pdbx_strand_id
1 'polypeptide(L)'
;MGRGKAPRERPARRTGRRRGRALAGEAGLPTYTPDIALRSIDGHITRTSTQVMAWYRLAAQAWSFRSDSQREILIRQIAAQLGELQGRWLHLRVTTRPYPVHMWAEAFDNNAIGRMPDVAGALGWDAFLEGEQRHLMGLSMSDKEVFLGVEVSGRSMLDRWVDAASPVLGKVAPKTVDAELAALRSEIAHIDALVAGNGLDAVPASPEDMAWLMHRSCALGLPAPRTMSIVPGGHGRWETEDLAAFTDGVELSQEPYAPTVRVVGRIRSQTMSRHVAVLTVGLMDDLRIPEVDDPWMQHSDRLPFPVEWSARIYVRRPEEVAGELQRQMGKVRSQIRHYTHDHDLEPPVSLARQADRVLEVEDELSNGLTQLNTRLYGWWRIAVAGKDEAEAVARAQQVHDLYAPKVRIEHPEAQYKYAREFIPGEPLASTAYRRRGSVMWAAAAVPAATASVGDRRGIMLGETCTATRRPVAWDPWLAQEVRRASGLTAIVGGLGSGKSFLTGTIVYKTLRAGARWTVLDPSGPLAALTRLPELAPFSRHINLLRADPGILNPYRVVAEPKPEHFADEEDPERAWRRERSLAGATRRRLVLDVLTGLLPFEVARLPHSRIVLLRAVREVGGGPDRHPGQVIDVLRRHAREGEEHAGV
;
A
#
# COMPACT_ATOMS: atom_id res chain seq x y z
N MET A 1 34.47 21.62 67.84
CA MET A 1 33.04 21.42 67.48
C MET A 1 32.70 22.42 66.38
N GLY A 2 32.18 22.13 65.20
CA GLY A 2 31.88 20.94 64.43
C GLY A 2 31.30 21.50 63.13
N ARG A 3 31.92 21.23 61.97
CA ARG A 3 31.34 21.58 60.67
C ARG A 3 31.47 20.35 59.76
N GLY A 4 30.31 19.73 59.51
CA GLY A 4 30.17 18.53 58.71
C GLY A 4 30.64 18.74 57.27
N LYS A 5 31.46 17.81 56.79
CA LYS A 5 31.80 17.66 55.37
C LYS A 5 30.71 16.83 54.69
N ALA A 6 30.03 17.42 53.72
CA ALA A 6 29.25 16.68 52.72
C ALA A 6 30.18 15.74 51.92
N PRO A 7 29.74 14.52 51.56
CA PRO A 7 30.55 13.64 50.72
C PRO A 7 30.50 14.12 49.26
N ARG A 8 31.69 14.32 48.68
CA ARG A 8 31.88 14.54 47.24
C ARG A 8 31.34 13.33 46.45
N GLU A 9 30.37 13.55 45.58
CA GLU A 9 30.00 12.61 44.53
C GLU A 9 31.19 12.38 43.59
N ARG A 10 31.54 11.11 43.41
CA ARG A 10 32.53 10.66 42.42
C ARG A 10 31.82 10.58 41.05
N PRO A 11 32.45 11.04 39.95
CA PRO A 11 31.83 10.93 38.64
C PRO A 11 31.71 9.46 38.23
N ALA A 12 30.51 9.09 37.77
CA ALA A 12 30.19 7.75 37.28
C ALA A 12 31.14 7.37 36.13
N ARG A 13 31.95 6.33 36.35
CA ARG A 13 32.78 5.71 35.32
C ARG A 13 31.86 5.08 34.27
N ARG A 14 31.84 5.67 33.07
CA ARG A 14 31.34 5.06 31.84
C ARG A 14 32.02 3.71 31.61
N THR A 15 31.24 2.64 31.61
CA THR A 15 31.66 1.27 31.29
C THR A 15 31.83 1.12 29.78
N GLY A 16 33.08 1.17 29.32
CA GLY A 16 33.45 0.80 27.96
C GLY A 16 33.19 -0.70 27.71
N ARG A 17 32.46 -1.00 26.62
CA ARG A 17 32.15 -2.34 26.12
C ARG A 17 33.45 -3.09 25.77
N ARG A 18 33.80 -4.11 26.57
CA ARG A 18 34.71 -5.20 26.18
C ARG A 18 33.89 -6.25 25.44
N ARG A 19 34.29 -6.61 24.21
CA ARG A 19 33.94 -7.93 23.65
C ARG A 19 34.47 -8.99 24.62
N GLY A 20 33.62 -9.95 24.95
CA GLY A 20 33.85 -10.95 25.99
C GLY A 20 35.19 -11.66 25.78
N ARG A 21 36.02 -11.64 26.82
CA ARG A 21 36.81 -12.82 27.17
C ARG A 21 35.78 -13.93 27.33
N ALA A 22 35.97 -15.08 26.67
CA ALA A 22 35.13 -16.26 26.90
C ALA A 22 34.87 -16.35 28.41
N LEU A 23 33.60 -16.29 28.81
CA LEU A 23 33.24 -16.39 30.23
C LEU A 23 33.78 -17.72 30.74
N ALA A 24 34.18 -17.78 32.02
CA ALA A 24 34.64 -19.04 32.60
C ALA A 24 33.52 -20.09 32.44
N GLY A 25 33.70 -21.04 31.50
CA GLY A 25 32.67 -22.01 31.08
C GLY A 25 32.40 -22.09 29.56
N GLU A 26 32.79 -21.08 28.77
CA GLU A 26 32.58 -21.06 27.31
C GLU A 26 33.72 -21.74 26.52
N ALA A 27 34.80 -22.12 27.19
CA ALA A 27 35.92 -22.82 26.57
C ALA A 27 35.54 -24.28 26.26
N GLY A 28 35.43 -24.63 24.98
CA GLY A 28 35.16 -26.00 24.51
C GLY A 28 33.71 -26.25 24.06
N LEU A 29 32.83 -25.24 24.05
CA LEU A 29 31.50 -25.37 23.47
C LEU A 29 31.55 -25.36 21.93
N PRO A 30 30.72 -26.17 21.24
CA PRO A 30 30.63 -26.15 19.79
C PRO A 30 30.12 -24.79 19.29
N THR A 31 30.78 -24.23 18.27
CA THR A 31 30.37 -22.96 17.66
C THR A 31 29.31 -23.19 16.59
N TYR A 32 28.16 -22.53 16.72
CA TYR A 32 27.12 -22.57 15.70
C TYR A 32 27.55 -21.78 14.46
N THR A 33 27.44 -22.40 13.29
CA THR A 33 27.62 -21.74 11.99
C THR A 33 26.34 -21.91 11.19
N PRO A 34 25.62 -20.82 10.86
CA PRO A 34 24.39 -20.92 10.09
C PRO A 34 24.70 -21.40 8.67
N ASP A 35 23.76 -22.13 8.07
CA ASP A 35 23.81 -22.58 6.66
C ASP A 35 23.57 -21.42 5.66
N ILE A 36 23.47 -20.19 6.14
CA ILE A 36 23.35 -18.98 5.33
C ILE A 36 24.54 -18.03 5.53
N ALA A 37 24.79 -17.16 4.55
CA ALA A 37 25.90 -16.22 4.56
C ALA A 37 25.77 -15.10 5.62
N LEU A 38 24.56 -14.84 6.11
CA LEU A 38 24.32 -13.85 7.15
C LEU A 38 24.96 -14.25 8.48
N ARG A 39 25.45 -13.23 9.18
CA ARG A 39 26.08 -13.36 10.50
C ARG A 39 25.35 -12.56 11.57
N SER A 40 24.66 -11.49 11.21
CA SER A 40 23.82 -10.73 12.15
C SER A 40 22.80 -9.87 11.42
N ILE A 41 21.73 -9.53 12.14
CA ILE A 41 20.73 -8.53 11.77
C ILE A 41 20.62 -7.53 12.92
N ASP A 42 20.63 -6.24 12.62
CA ASP A 42 20.62 -5.14 13.60
C ASP A 42 19.69 -4.03 13.09
N GLY A 43 18.47 -3.99 13.63
CA GLY A 43 17.39 -3.20 13.06
C GLY A 43 17.12 -3.64 11.61
N HIS A 44 17.27 -2.71 10.67
CA HIS A 44 17.09 -2.95 9.25
C HIS A 44 18.40 -3.32 8.53
N ILE A 45 19.49 -3.58 9.25
CA ILE A 45 20.81 -3.82 8.67
C ILE A 45 21.14 -5.30 8.75
N THR A 46 21.53 -5.88 7.62
CA THR A 46 22.05 -7.25 7.52
C THR A 46 23.55 -7.23 7.29
N ARG A 47 24.28 -8.17 7.91
CA ARG A 47 25.73 -8.28 7.77
C ARG A 47 26.15 -9.70 7.42
N THR A 48 26.95 -9.84 6.38
CA THR A 48 27.71 -11.06 6.06
C THR A 48 29.18 -10.86 6.47
N SER A 49 30.04 -11.81 6.11
CA SER A 49 31.50 -11.66 6.24
C SER A 49 32.11 -10.69 5.24
N THR A 50 31.37 -10.22 4.23
CA THR A 50 31.92 -9.38 3.15
C THR A 50 31.07 -8.16 2.81
N GLN A 51 29.83 -8.10 3.30
CA GLN A 51 28.86 -7.09 2.90
C GLN A 51 28.00 -6.63 4.08
N VAL A 52 27.62 -5.35 4.03
CA VAL A 52 26.61 -4.74 4.89
C VAL A 52 25.53 -4.16 3.99
N MET A 53 24.28 -4.49 4.27
CA MET A 53 23.14 -4.06 3.49
C MET A 53 22.03 -3.55 4.40
N ALA A 54 21.57 -2.32 4.15
CA ALA A 54 20.44 -1.70 4.82
C ALA A 54 19.17 -1.99 4.03
N TRP A 55 18.12 -2.46 4.69
CA TRP A 55 16.88 -2.91 4.07
C TRP A 55 15.74 -1.91 4.31
N TYR A 56 15.00 -1.66 3.25
CA TYR A 56 13.90 -0.70 3.24
C TYR A 56 12.64 -1.36 2.71
N ARG A 57 11.49 -1.04 3.29
CA ARG A 57 10.19 -1.43 2.76
C ARG A 57 9.66 -0.31 1.89
N LEU A 58 9.39 -0.61 0.62
CA LEU A 58 8.82 0.35 -0.33
C LEU A 58 7.32 0.52 -0.06
N ALA A 59 6.82 1.75 -0.21
CA ALA A 59 5.38 1.99 -0.19
C ALA A 59 4.72 1.41 -1.45
N ALA A 60 3.48 0.94 -1.30
CA ALA A 60 2.71 0.46 -2.43
C ALA A 60 2.35 1.64 -3.36
N GLN A 61 2.62 1.48 -4.65
CA GLN A 61 2.37 2.51 -5.65
C GLN A 61 1.11 2.18 -6.44
N ALA A 62 0.05 2.98 -6.28
CA ALA A 62 -1.16 2.82 -7.09
C ALA A 62 -0.82 3.06 -8.57
N TRP A 63 -1.03 2.05 -9.43
CA TRP A 63 -0.70 2.16 -10.86
C TRP A 63 -1.94 2.32 -11.76
N SER A 64 -2.95 1.47 -11.53
CA SER A 64 -4.11 1.34 -12.41
C SER A 64 -4.99 2.59 -12.48
N PHE A 65 -4.92 3.48 -11.49
CA PHE A 65 -5.77 4.67 -11.36
C PHE A 65 -5.04 6.00 -11.63
N ARG A 66 -3.79 5.93 -12.12
CA ARG A 66 -3.02 7.11 -12.53
C ARG A 66 -3.22 7.39 -14.02
N SER A 67 -3.23 8.66 -14.40
CA SER A 67 -3.08 9.07 -15.81
C SER A 67 -1.65 8.77 -16.31
N ASP A 68 -1.47 8.68 -17.62
CA ASP A 68 -0.15 8.36 -18.20
C ASP A 68 0.92 9.40 -17.82
N SER A 69 0.57 10.68 -17.79
CA SER A 69 1.47 11.73 -17.28
C SER A 69 1.94 11.48 -15.83
N GLN A 70 1.03 11.05 -14.96
CA GLN A 70 1.36 10.72 -13.56
C GLN A 70 2.19 9.44 -13.45
N ARG A 71 1.99 8.48 -14.35
CA ARG A 71 2.79 7.25 -14.44
C ARG A 71 4.21 7.54 -14.91
N GLU A 72 4.38 8.38 -15.93
CA GLU A 72 5.70 8.84 -16.41
C GLU A 72 6.47 9.59 -15.33
N ILE A 73 5.80 10.49 -14.60
CA ILE A 73 6.42 11.21 -13.47
C ILE A 73 6.91 10.21 -12.41
N LEU A 74 6.11 9.22 -12.05
CA LEU A 74 6.50 8.18 -11.09
C LEU A 74 7.72 7.39 -11.57
N ILE A 75 7.76 6.97 -12.83
CA ILE A 75 8.91 6.24 -13.39
C ILE A 75 10.18 7.10 -13.31
N ARG A 76 10.10 8.38 -13.73
CA ARG A 76 11.24 9.30 -13.68
C ARG A 76 11.73 9.54 -12.25
N GLN A 77 10.81 9.65 -11.28
CA GLN A 77 11.13 9.80 -9.86
C GLN A 77 11.88 8.58 -9.30
N ILE A 78 11.37 7.37 -9.56
CA ILE A 78 12.06 6.11 -9.18
C ILE A 78 13.43 6.04 -9.85
N ALA A 79 13.53 6.37 -11.14
CA ALA A 79 14.78 6.33 -11.89
C ALA A 79 15.82 7.32 -11.33
N ALA A 80 15.41 8.53 -10.95
CA ALA A 80 16.30 9.51 -10.34
C ALA A 80 16.89 8.98 -9.01
N GLN A 81 16.05 8.40 -8.15
CA GLN A 81 16.53 7.80 -6.90
C GLN A 81 17.44 6.58 -7.13
N LEU A 82 17.12 5.72 -8.09
CA LEU A 82 18.03 4.64 -8.47
C LEU A 82 19.37 5.18 -9.00
N GLY A 83 19.35 6.29 -9.74
CA GLY A 83 20.54 6.98 -10.23
C GLY A 83 21.44 7.50 -9.10
N GLU A 84 20.85 8.05 -8.05
CA GLU A 84 21.58 8.51 -6.85
C GLU A 84 22.25 7.37 -6.07
N LEU A 85 21.79 6.12 -6.24
CA LEU A 85 22.39 4.92 -5.65
C LEU A 85 23.59 4.37 -6.45
N GLN A 86 24.16 5.16 -7.36
CA GLN A 86 25.32 4.77 -8.17
C GLN A 86 26.50 4.25 -7.33
N GLY A 87 27.16 3.22 -7.85
CA GLY A 87 28.29 2.56 -7.20
C GLY A 87 27.90 1.59 -6.09
N ARG A 88 26.63 1.19 -5.97
CA ARG A 88 26.13 0.30 -4.92
C ARG A 88 25.44 -0.93 -5.50
N TRP A 89 25.56 -2.04 -4.79
CA TRP A 89 24.69 -3.20 -4.98
C TRP A 89 23.34 -2.99 -4.31
N LEU A 90 22.30 -3.43 -5.00
CA LEU A 90 20.92 -3.47 -4.54
C LEU A 90 20.41 -4.92 -4.52
N HIS A 91 19.56 -5.24 -3.56
CA HIS A 91 18.81 -6.49 -3.48
C HIS A 91 17.32 -6.19 -3.38
N LEU A 92 16.58 -6.37 -4.47
CA LEU A 92 15.13 -6.27 -4.47
C LEU A 92 14.53 -7.62 -4.07
N ARG A 93 13.59 -7.62 -3.12
CA ARG A 93 12.77 -8.78 -2.78
C ARG A 93 11.30 -8.41 -2.82
N VAL A 94 10.53 -9.11 -3.64
CA VAL A 94 9.07 -8.99 -3.68
C VAL A 94 8.48 -10.26 -3.09
N THR A 95 7.68 -10.10 -2.05
CA THR A 95 6.97 -11.18 -1.35
C THR A 95 5.48 -10.86 -1.29
N THR A 96 4.68 -11.74 -0.71
CA THR A 96 3.24 -11.51 -0.53
C THR A 96 2.80 -11.78 0.90
N ARG A 97 2.12 -10.86 1.56
CA ARG A 97 1.54 -11.05 2.91
C ARG A 97 0.05 -11.35 2.80
N PRO A 98 -0.45 -12.47 3.35
CA PRO A 98 -1.88 -12.73 3.37
C PRO A 98 -2.63 -11.56 4.01
N TYR A 99 -3.73 -11.13 3.39
CA TYR A 99 -4.54 -10.05 3.95
C TYR A 99 -5.11 -10.50 5.30
N PRO A 100 -4.96 -9.69 6.37
CA PRO A 100 -5.34 -10.10 7.72
C PRO A 100 -6.87 -9.95 7.90
N VAL A 101 -7.65 -10.86 7.31
CA VAL A 101 -9.13 -10.85 7.35
C VAL A 101 -9.66 -10.74 8.78
N HIS A 102 -9.03 -11.43 9.74
CA HIS A 102 -9.42 -11.36 11.15
C HIS A 102 -9.19 -9.96 11.76
N MET A 103 -8.06 -9.31 11.48
CA MET A 103 -7.79 -7.94 11.96
C MET A 103 -8.78 -6.94 11.36
N TRP A 104 -9.13 -7.11 10.07
CA TRP A 104 -10.17 -6.30 9.46
C TRP A 104 -11.52 -6.50 10.16
N ALA A 105 -11.91 -7.76 10.40
CA ALA A 105 -13.19 -8.08 11.02
C ALA A 105 -13.28 -7.55 12.46
N GLU A 106 -12.22 -7.72 13.24
CA GLU A 106 -12.09 -7.16 14.58
C GLU A 106 -12.15 -5.63 14.56
N ALA A 107 -11.44 -4.98 13.65
CA ALA A 107 -11.50 -3.52 13.50
C ALA A 107 -12.90 -3.04 13.09
N PHE A 108 -13.60 -3.79 12.23
CA PHE A 108 -14.95 -3.46 11.80
C PHE A 108 -15.98 -3.67 12.93
N ASP A 109 -15.84 -4.73 13.73
CA ASP A 109 -16.64 -4.98 14.93
C ASP A 109 -16.45 -3.89 15.99
N ASN A 110 -15.19 -3.56 16.29
CA ASN A 110 -14.85 -2.49 17.24
C ASN A 110 -15.41 -1.12 16.80
N ASN A 111 -15.56 -0.89 15.49
CA ASN A 111 -16.12 0.34 14.96
C ASN A 111 -17.66 0.32 14.84
N ALA A 112 -18.32 -0.82 15.08
CA ALA A 112 -19.77 -0.97 15.01
C ALA A 112 -20.48 -0.46 16.28
N ILE A 113 -20.22 0.79 16.64
CA ILE A 113 -20.73 1.42 17.87
C ILE A 113 -22.24 1.66 17.76
N GLY A 114 -22.99 1.29 18.81
CA GLY A 114 -24.43 1.51 18.84
C GLY A 114 -25.21 0.67 17.82
N ARG A 115 -24.66 -0.50 17.44
CA ARG A 115 -25.33 -1.49 16.59
C ARG A 115 -26.74 -1.82 17.09
N MET A 116 -27.62 -2.13 16.15
CA MET A 116 -28.98 -2.56 16.49
C MET A 116 -28.94 -3.92 17.20
N PRO A 117 -29.89 -4.19 18.11
CA PRO A 117 -30.05 -5.52 18.68
C PRO A 117 -30.36 -6.57 17.61
N ASP A 118 -29.89 -7.79 17.81
CA ASP A 118 -30.22 -8.93 16.93
C ASP A 118 -31.73 -9.26 17.01
N VAL A 119 -32.31 -9.60 15.86
CA VAL A 119 -33.72 -10.01 15.74
C VAL A 119 -33.79 -11.52 15.69
N ALA A 120 -34.59 -12.13 16.58
CA ALA A 120 -34.76 -13.57 16.64
C ALA A 120 -35.21 -14.16 15.29
N GLY A 121 -34.51 -15.19 14.82
CA GLY A 121 -34.80 -15.84 13.53
C GLY A 121 -34.28 -15.09 12.29
N ALA A 122 -33.65 -13.93 12.45
CA ALA A 122 -32.98 -13.19 11.38
C ALA A 122 -31.45 -13.41 11.40
N LEU A 123 -30.75 -12.85 10.41
CA LEU A 123 -29.28 -12.86 10.37
C LEU A 123 -28.72 -11.97 11.49
N GLY A 124 -28.17 -12.58 12.56
CA GLY A 124 -27.50 -11.86 13.65
C GLY A 124 -26.16 -11.23 13.22
N TRP A 125 -25.61 -10.34 14.04
CA TRP A 125 -24.35 -9.63 13.74
C TRP A 125 -23.16 -10.58 13.55
N ASP A 126 -22.97 -11.54 14.45
CA ASP A 126 -21.82 -12.45 14.38
C ASP A 126 -21.87 -13.27 13.09
N ALA A 127 -23.05 -13.78 12.72
CA ALA A 127 -23.26 -14.51 11.47
C ALA A 127 -23.05 -13.63 10.22
N PHE A 128 -23.43 -12.35 10.28
CA PHE A 128 -23.13 -11.38 9.22
C PHE A 128 -21.62 -11.15 9.07
N LEU A 129 -20.91 -10.91 10.18
CA LEU A 129 -19.46 -10.69 10.18
C LEU A 129 -18.68 -11.93 9.74
N GLU A 130 -19.08 -13.11 10.19
CA GLU A 130 -18.52 -14.38 9.70
C GLU A 130 -18.78 -14.58 8.20
N GLY A 131 -19.97 -14.21 7.71
CA GLY A 131 -20.31 -14.23 6.29
C GLY A 131 -19.37 -13.37 5.46
N GLU A 132 -19.12 -12.14 5.90
CA GLU A 132 -18.15 -11.24 5.27
C GLU A 132 -16.73 -11.80 5.32
N GLN A 133 -16.30 -12.34 6.47
CA GLN A 133 -14.98 -12.98 6.59
C GLN A 133 -14.82 -14.18 5.64
N ARG A 134 -15.84 -15.04 5.54
CA ARG A 134 -15.83 -16.18 4.61
C ARG A 134 -15.76 -15.73 3.16
N HIS A 135 -16.50 -14.67 2.81
CA HIS A 135 -16.43 -14.07 1.48
C HIS A 135 -15.01 -13.56 1.17
N LEU A 136 -14.39 -12.85 2.12
CA LEU A 136 -13.02 -12.35 1.94
C LEU A 136 -11.98 -13.48 1.87
N MET A 137 -12.12 -14.53 2.69
CA MET A 137 -11.22 -15.69 2.64
C MET A 137 -11.32 -16.49 1.33
N GLY A 138 -12.46 -16.41 0.64
CA GLY A 138 -12.64 -17.01 -0.69
C GLY A 138 -11.90 -16.30 -1.82
N LEU A 139 -11.41 -15.07 -1.58
CA LEU A 139 -10.61 -14.31 -2.53
C LEU A 139 -9.12 -14.58 -2.26
N SER A 140 -8.30 -14.71 -3.32
CA SER A 140 -6.84 -14.84 -3.17
C SER A 140 -6.25 -13.51 -2.71
N MET A 141 -6.22 -13.28 -1.40
CA MET A 141 -5.81 -12.02 -0.79
C MET A 141 -4.37 -12.08 -0.29
N SER A 142 -3.41 -11.67 -1.11
CA SER A 142 -2.04 -11.50 -0.62
C SER A 142 -1.45 -10.17 -1.08
N ASP A 143 -1.31 -9.23 -0.14
CA ASP A 143 -0.73 -7.92 -0.39
C ASP A 143 0.73 -8.07 -0.80
N LYS A 144 1.10 -7.39 -1.88
CA LYS A 144 2.50 -7.37 -2.32
C LYS A 144 3.31 -6.56 -1.33
N GLU A 145 4.40 -7.13 -0.84
CA GLU A 145 5.39 -6.43 -0.02
C GLU A 145 6.73 -6.40 -0.74
N VAL A 146 7.32 -5.21 -0.84
CA VAL A 146 8.54 -4.98 -1.59
C VAL A 146 9.61 -4.44 -0.66
N PHE A 147 10.75 -5.14 -0.64
CA PHE A 147 11.92 -4.81 0.14
C PHE A 147 13.08 -4.47 -0.79
N LEU A 148 13.83 -3.43 -0.48
CA LEU A 148 15.05 -3.03 -1.16
C LEU A 148 16.20 -3.02 -0.17
N GLY A 149 17.13 -3.95 -0.32
CA GLY A 149 18.42 -3.90 0.32
C GLY A 149 19.35 -2.98 -0.48
N VAL A 150 20.00 -2.04 0.18
CA VAL A 150 21.00 -1.14 -0.39
C VAL A 150 22.33 -1.39 0.31
N GLU A 151 23.38 -1.62 -0.46
CA GLU A 151 24.72 -1.78 0.07
C GLU A 151 25.23 -0.48 0.72
N VAL A 152 25.70 -0.62 1.96
CA VAL A 152 26.30 0.47 2.73
C VAL A 152 27.79 0.48 2.41
N SER A 153 28.24 1.48 1.67
CA SER A 153 29.65 1.60 1.27
C SER A 153 30.52 1.87 2.50
N GLY A 154 31.54 1.04 2.71
CA GLY A 154 32.46 1.19 3.86
C GLY A 154 33.26 -0.06 4.25
N ARG A 155 32.86 -1.26 3.82
CA ARG A 155 33.54 -2.51 4.21
C ARG A 155 34.45 -3.17 3.18
N SER A 156 34.30 -2.92 1.87
CA SER A 156 35.05 -3.72 0.87
C SER A 156 36.58 -3.54 0.94
N MET A 157 37.08 -2.43 1.49
CA MET A 157 38.53 -2.19 1.63
C MET A 157 39.11 -2.73 2.95
N LEU A 158 38.29 -2.89 4.00
CA LEU A 158 38.76 -3.23 5.35
C LEU A 158 38.73 -4.73 5.66
N ASP A 159 37.85 -5.54 5.05
CA ASP A 159 37.85 -7.00 5.30
C ASP A 159 39.11 -7.69 4.76
N ARG A 160 39.83 -7.11 3.79
CA ARG A 160 41.18 -7.59 3.43
C ARG A 160 42.21 -7.39 4.55
N TRP A 161 41.97 -6.47 5.48
CA TRP A 161 42.92 -6.10 6.54
C TRP A 161 42.49 -6.59 7.93
N VAL A 162 41.19 -6.69 8.23
CA VAL A 162 40.68 -7.03 9.56
C VAL A 162 40.67 -8.53 9.84
N ASP A 163 40.34 -9.39 8.86
CA ASP A 163 40.42 -10.85 9.04
C ASP A 163 41.86 -11.35 9.25
N ALA A 164 42.86 -10.59 8.80
CA ALA A 164 44.27 -10.89 9.03
C ALA A 164 44.79 -10.46 10.44
N ALA A 165 44.04 -9.68 11.23
CA ALA A 165 44.58 -9.00 12.42
C ALA A 165 43.68 -8.95 13.68
N SER A 166 42.67 -9.82 13.78
CA SER A 166 41.56 -9.69 14.76
C SER A 166 41.82 -10.01 16.27
N PRO A 167 43.04 -10.32 16.77
CA PRO A 167 43.28 -10.27 18.22
C PRO A 167 43.92 -8.97 18.74
N VAL A 168 44.55 -8.17 17.87
CA VAL A 168 45.53 -7.15 18.31
C VAL A 168 44.97 -5.72 18.28
N LEU A 169 44.12 -5.38 17.30
CA LEU A 169 43.66 -3.99 17.09
C LEU A 169 42.67 -3.47 18.13
N GLY A 170 41.88 -4.34 18.77
CA GLY A 170 40.90 -3.94 19.79
C GLY A 170 41.49 -3.32 21.06
N LYS A 171 42.81 -3.40 21.26
CA LYS A 171 43.52 -2.77 22.38
C LYS A 171 44.23 -1.46 22.02
N VAL A 172 44.42 -1.16 20.73
CA VAL A 172 45.36 -0.11 20.30
C VAL A 172 44.67 1.17 19.80
N ALA A 173 43.40 1.13 19.36
CA ALA A 173 42.72 2.34 18.87
C ALA A 173 41.17 2.33 19.03
N PRO A 174 40.61 2.54 20.24
CA PRO A 174 39.15 2.67 20.42
C PRO A 174 38.54 3.84 19.63
N LYS A 175 39.29 4.92 19.40
CA LYS A 175 38.83 6.10 18.65
C LYS A 175 38.56 5.84 17.16
N THR A 176 39.27 4.89 16.54
CA THR A 176 39.07 4.58 15.12
C THR A 176 37.81 3.76 14.90
N VAL A 177 37.49 2.84 15.83
CA VAL A 177 36.23 2.08 15.83
C VAL A 177 35.03 2.99 16.02
N ASP A 178 35.11 3.95 16.95
CA ASP A 178 34.03 4.92 17.16
C ASP A 178 33.80 5.82 15.93
N ALA A 179 34.88 6.28 15.28
CA ALA A 179 34.80 7.07 14.05
C ALA A 179 34.21 6.28 12.88
N GLU A 180 34.56 5.00 12.75
CA GLU A 180 34.02 4.09 11.72
C GLU A 180 32.54 3.80 11.94
N LEU A 181 32.12 3.54 13.19
CA LEU A 181 30.71 3.39 13.55
C LEU A 181 29.93 4.68 13.27
N ALA A 182 30.52 5.85 13.50
CA ALA A 182 29.92 7.13 13.16
C ALA A 182 29.79 7.32 11.64
N ALA A 183 30.82 6.95 10.86
CA ALA A 183 30.78 7.00 9.40
C ALA A 183 29.70 6.07 8.83
N LEU A 184 29.59 4.84 9.32
CA LEU A 184 28.54 3.90 8.92
C LEU A 184 27.14 4.45 9.24
N ARG A 185 26.95 5.05 10.42
CA ARG A 185 25.66 5.69 10.77
C ARG A 185 25.34 6.87 9.87
N SER A 186 26.33 7.70 9.55
CA SER A 186 26.16 8.83 8.63
C SER A 186 25.78 8.35 7.23
N GLU A 187 26.42 7.29 6.76
CA GLU A 187 26.15 6.67 5.47
C GLU A 187 24.73 6.08 5.41
N ILE A 188 24.32 5.36 6.45
CA ILE A 188 22.95 4.83 6.56
C ILE A 188 21.94 5.97 6.56
N ALA A 189 22.14 7.02 7.35
CA ALA A 189 21.24 8.18 7.38
C ALA A 189 21.14 8.89 6.02
N HIS A 190 22.22 8.90 5.23
CA HIS A 190 22.21 9.41 3.87
C HIS A 190 21.37 8.51 2.94
N ILE A 191 21.53 7.19 3.01
CA ILE A 191 20.71 6.24 2.24
C ILE A 191 19.24 6.36 2.65
N ASP A 192 18.94 6.45 3.95
CA ASP A 192 17.59 6.63 4.48
C ASP A 192 16.90 7.84 3.85
N ALA A 193 17.58 8.99 3.79
CA ALA A 193 17.07 10.21 3.18
C ALA A 193 16.85 10.07 1.66
N LEU A 194 17.75 9.36 0.97
CA LEU A 194 17.67 9.15 -0.47
C LEU A 194 16.47 8.28 -0.84
N VAL A 195 16.30 7.12 -0.19
CA VAL A 195 15.23 6.16 -0.51
C VAL A 195 13.86 6.61 -0.01
N ALA A 196 13.81 7.50 0.99
CA ALA A 196 12.57 8.11 1.47
C ALA A 196 12.00 9.20 0.53
N GLY A 197 12.74 9.62 -0.49
CA GLY A 197 12.25 10.57 -1.49
C GLY A 197 11.07 10.04 -2.32
N ASN A 198 10.38 10.97 -2.99
CA ASN A 198 9.26 10.67 -3.86
C ASN A 198 9.68 9.69 -4.98
N GLY A 199 8.96 8.58 -5.11
CA GLY A 199 9.21 7.54 -6.11
C GLY A 199 9.28 6.15 -5.49
N LEU A 200 10.33 5.89 -4.72
CA LEU A 200 10.51 4.68 -3.91
C LEU A 200 9.64 4.76 -2.64
N ASP A 201 9.50 5.97 -2.06
CA ASP A 201 8.73 6.23 -0.83
C ASP A 201 9.03 5.18 0.25
N ALA A 202 10.31 4.83 0.39
CA ALA A 202 10.74 3.70 1.19
C ALA A 202 11.02 4.11 2.63
N VAL A 203 10.69 3.23 3.56
CA VAL A 203 10.96 3.40 4.99
C VAL A 203 11.91 2.30 5.47
N PRO A 204 12.80 2.57 6.45
CA PRO A 204 13.62 1.52 7.04
C PRO A 204 12.77 0.35 7.52
N ALA A 205 13.16 -0.88 7.18
CA ALA A 205 12.39 -2.06 7.56
C ALA A 205 12.31 -2.20 9.09
N SER A 206 11.11 -2.34 9.64
CA SER A 206 10.94 -2.63 11.06
C SER A 206 11.52 -4.02 11.42
N PRO A 207 11.76 -4.33 12.71
CA PRO A 207 12.14 -5.68 13.11
C PRO A 207 11.14 -6.76 12.65
N GLU A 208 9.84 -6.44 12.64
CA GLU A 208 8.80 -7.33 12.10
C GLU A 208 8.94 -7.49 10.58
N ASP A 209 9.20 -6.42 9.85
CA ASP A 209 9.47 -6.48 8.41
C ASP A 209 10.70 -7.35 8.10
N MET A 210 11.77 -7.24 8.89
CA MET A 210 12.97 -8.05 8.73
C MET A 210 12.73 -9.53 9.05
N ALA A 211 12.03 -9.83 10.13
CA ALA A 211 11.64 -11.21 10.45
C ALA A 211 10.77 -11.80 9.33
N TRP A 212 9.91 -11.00 8.71
CA TRP A 212 9.03 -11.43 7.62
C TRP A 212 9.83 -11.72 6.36
N LEU A 213 10.70 -10.78 5.98
CA LEU A 213 11.61 -10.92 4.85
C LEU A 213 12.47 -12.18 5.00
N MET A 214 13.06 -12.40 6.19
CA MET A 214 13.90 -13.57 6.46
C MET A 214 13.09 -14.86 6.38
N HIS A 215 11.94 -14.93 7.06
CA HIS A 215 11.07 -16.10 6.99
C HIS A 215 10.68 -16.43 5.55
N ARG A 216 10.18 -15.45 4.78
CA ARG A 216 9.75 -15.67 3.39
C ARG A 216 10.89 -16.03 2.45
N SER A 217 12.11 -15.62 2.77
CA SER A 217 13.28 -15.93 1.95
C SER A 217 13.87 -17.30 2.26
N CYS A 218 13.93 -17.69 3.54
CA CYS A 218 14.39 -19.03 3.93
C CYS A 218 13.34 -20.11 3.64
N ALA A 219 12.05 -19.82 3.84
CA ALA A 219 10.92 -20.73 3.67
C ALA A 219 10.19 -20.52 2.33
N LEU A 220 10.94 -20.34 1.23
CA LEU A 220 10.38 -19.96 -0.07
C LEU A 220 9.23 -20.89 -0.51
N GLY A 221 8.09 -20.32 -0.87
CA GLY A 221 6.92 -21.07 -1.32
C GLY A 221 6.09 -21.78 -0.23
N LEU A 222 6.59 -21.89 1.01
CA LEU A 222 5.81 -22.39 2.13
C LEU A 222 4.74 -21.37 2.55
N PRO A 223 3.59 -21.82 3.09
CA PRO A 223 2.58 -20.92 3.63
C PRO A 223 3.15 -19.96 4.67
N ALA A 224 2.75 -18.69 4.60
CA ALA A 224 3.19 -17.71 5.57
C ALA A 224 2.69 -18.02 6.99
N PRO A 225 3.51 -17.81 8.03
CA PRO A 225 3.10 -17.96 9.42
C PRO A 225 2.10 -16.86 9.78
N ARG A 226 1.04 -17.21 10.54
CA ARG A 226 0.02 -16.25 10.98
C ARG A 226 0.50 -15.34 12.12
N THR A 227 1.51 -15.78 12.87
CA THR A 227 2.09 -15.04 13.99
C THR A 227 3.60 -15.18 13.91
N MET A 228 4.33 -14.08 14.00
CA MET A 228 5.78 -14.11 14.00
C MET A 228 6.31 -13.92 15.42
N SER A 229 6.60 -15.04 16.09
CA SER A 229 7.14 -15.03 17.45
C SER A 229 8.67 -14.87 17.50
N ILE A 230 9.32 -14.53 16.37
CA ILE A 230 10.79 -14.61 16.19
C ILE A 230 11.49 -13.27 16.52
N VAL A 231 10.78 -12.24 17.02
CA VAL A 231 11.41 -10.96 17.37
C VAL A 231 12.04 -11.04 18.77
N PRO A 232 13.38 -11.04 18.92
CA PRO A 232 14.03 -11.17 20.21
C PRO A 232 13.85 -9.88 21.02
N GLY A 233 13.19 -9.98 22.18
CA GLY A 233 13.25 -9.01 23.28
C GLY A 233 13.08 -7.51 22.95
N GLY A 234 12.36 -7.15 21.89
CA GLY A 234 12.07 -5.75 21.54
C GLY A 234 13.26 -4.90 21.06
N HIS A 235 14.43 -5.50 20.79
CA HIS A 235 15.63 -4.76 20.35
C HIS A 235 15.99 -4.97 18.88
N GLY A 236 15.23 -5.79 18.14
CA GLY A 236 15.37 -5.96 16.70
C GLY A 236 16.76 -6.41 16.26
N ARG A 237 17.45 -7.18 17.10
CA ARG A 237 18.81 -7.66 16.86
C ARG A 237 18.83 -9.18 16.92
N TRP A 238 19.39 -9.79 15.88
CA TRP A 238 19.66 -11.22 15.79
C TRP A 238 21.18 -11.41 15.65
N GLU A 239 21.78 -12.08 16.63
CA GLU A 239 23.14 -12.60 16.53
C GLU A 239 23.16 -13.88 15.69
N THR A 240 24.37 -14.39 15.38
CA THR A 240 24.57 -15.59 14.58
C THR A 240 23.71 -16.78 15.04
N GLU A 241 23.59 -17.00 16.35
CA GLU A 241 22.82 -18.09 16.94
C GLU A 241 21.31 -17.87 16.81
N ASP A 242 20.85 -16.62 16.88
CA ASP A 242 19.43 -16.29 16.72
C ASP A 242 18.94 -16.52 15.28
N LEU A 243 19.84 -16.54 14.30
CA LEU A 243 19.49 -16.81 12.89
C LEU A 243 18.96 -18.24 12.70
N ALA A 244 19.30 -19.16 13.60
CA ALA A 244 18.77 -20.52 13.65
C ALA A 244 17.24 -20.55 13.66
N ALA A 245 16.60 -19.53 14.26
CA ALA A 245 15.15 -19.41 14.28
C ALA A 245 14.50 -19.32 12.89
N PHE A 246 15.25 -18.92 11.86
CA PHE A 246 14.77 -18.88 10.47
C PHE A 246 15.16 -20.12 9.66
N THR A 247 16.22 -20.83 10.04
CA THR A 247 16.82 -21.90 9.23
C THR A 247 16.55 -23.31 9.76
N ASP A 248 16.52 -23.53 11.08
CA ASP A 248 16.48 -24.88 11.68
C ASP A 248 15.20 -25.67 11.37
N GLY A 249 14.13 -24.96 11.02
CA GLY A 249 12.83 -25.53 10.69
C GLY A 249 12.58 -25.73 9.20
N VAL A 250 13.55 -25.42 8.34
CA VAL A 250 13.39 -25.39 6.88
C VAL A 250 14.56 -26.08 6.18
N GLU A 251 14.24 -27.02 5.30
CA GLU A 251 15.22 -27.75 4.50
C GLU A 251 14.95 -27.50 3.02
N LEU A 252 15.98 -27.03 2.30
CA LEU A 252 15.97 -26.94 0.84
C LEU A 252 16.78 -28.11 0.29
N SER A 253 16.19 -28.87 -0.62
CA SER A 253 16.85 -30.00 -1.28
C SER A 253 16.46 -30.04 -2.76
N GLN A 254 17.40 -30.46 -3.61
CA GLN A 254 17.16 -30.64 -5.03
C GLN A 254 17.80 -31.96 -5.46
N GLU A 255 17.05 -32.82 -6.14
CA GLU A 255 17.62 -33.97 -6.83
C GLU A 255 18.36 -33.50 -8.08
N PRO A 256 19.49 -34.15 -8.47
CA PRO A 256 20.23 -33.74 -9.66
C PRO A 256 19.33 -33.59 -10.89
N TYR A 257 19.41 -32.45 -11.56
CA TYR A 257 18.60 -32.07 -12.73
C TYR A 257 17.09 -31.95 -12.51
N ALA A 258 16.60 -32.06 -11.27
CA ALA A 258 15.19 -31.82 -10.99
C ALA A 258 14.81 -30.39 -11.41
N PRO A 259 13.66 -30.20 -12.08
CA PRO A 259 13.22 -28.90 -12.56
C PRO A 259 12.80 -27.97 -11.41
N THR A 260 12.74 -28.47 -10.17
CA THR A 260 12.33 -27.71 -9.00
C THR A 260 13.26 -27.94 -7.81
N VAL A 261 13.26 -27.02 -6.85
CA VAL A 261 13.80 -27.26 -5.52
C VAL A 261 12.66 -27.65 -4.59
N ARG A 262 12.86 -28.70 -3.79
CA ARG A 262 11.93 -29.11 -2.75
C ARG A 262 12.25 -28.34 -1.47
N VAL A 263 11.25 -27.63 -0.97
CA VAL A 263 11.30 -26.86 0.29
C VAL A 263 10.40 -27.55 1.31
N VAL A 264 11.01 -28.08 2.36
CA VAL A 264 10.31 -28.76 3.45
C VAL A 264 10.40 -27.88 4.69
N GLY A 265 9.28 -27.65 5.36
CA GLY A 265 9.29 -26.92 6.63
C GLY A 265 8.22 -27.38 7.58
N ARG A 266 8.38 -27.03 8.87
CA ARG A 266 7.40 -27.36 9.92
C ARG A 266 6.50 -26.17 10.20
N ILE A 267 5.20 -26.33 9.94
CA ILE A 267 4.17 -25.32 10.24
C ILE A 267 3.13 -25.99 11.14
N ARG A 268 2.86 -25.43 12.33
CA ARG A 268 1.88 -25.97 13.31
C ARG A 268 2.13 -27.44 13.66
N SER A 269 3.39 -27.82 13.84
CA SER A 269 3.81 -29.20 14.11
C SER A 269 3.50 -30.21 12.99
N GLN A 270 3.09 -29.74 11.81
CA GLN A 270 2.95 -30.54 10.61
C GLN A 270 4.10 -30.24 9.65
N THR A 271 4.72 -31.30 9.12
CA THR A 271 5.69 -31.18 8.04
C THR A 271 4.95 -30.87 6.76
N MET A 272 5.29 -29.76 6.11
CA MET A 272 4.77 -29.37 4.82
C MET A 272 5.91 -29.36 3.80
N SER A 273 5.64 -29.85 2.61
CA SER A 273 6.55 -29.80 1.47
C SER A 273 5.95 -28.96 0.34
N ARG A 274 6.80 -28.21 -0.36
CA ARG A 274 6.47 -27.49 -1.59
C ARG A 274 7.58 -27.69 -2.59
N HIS A 275 7.21 -27.70 -3.87
CA HIS A 275 8.18 -27.61 -4.96
C HIS A 275 8.20 -26.17 -5.45
N VAL A 276 9.39 -25.61 -5.64
CA VAL A 276 9.58 -24.24 -6.13
C VAL A 276 10.36 -24.30 -7.43
N ALA A 277 9.79 -23.72 -8.48
CA ALA A 277 10.49 -23.43 -9.71
C ALA A 277 10.98 -21.98 -9.68
N VAL A 278 12.29 -21.80 -9.86
CA VAL A 278 12.96 -20.51 -9.97
C VAL A 278 13.32 -20.26 -11.43
N LEU A 279 12.72 -19.21 -11.98
CA LEU A 279 12.92 -18.72 -13.33
C LEU A 279 13.79 -17.46 -13.31
N THR A 280 14.29 -17.07 -14.47
CA THR A 280 15.06 -15.84 -14.64
C THR A 280 14.59 -15.05 -15.85
N VAL A 281 14.60 -13.72 -15.72
CA VAL A 281 14.34 -12.83 -16.86
C VAL A 281 15.51 -12.91 -17.85
N GLY A 282 15.17 -13.17 -19.10
CA GLY A 282 16.06 -13.28 -20.25
C GLY A 282 16.05 -12.03 -21.13
N LEU A 283 16.11 -12.19 -22.45
CA LEU A 283 16.03 -11.06 -23.38
C LEU A 283 14.63 -10.43 -23.33
N MET A 284 14.57 -9.13 -23.54
CA MET A 284 13.35 -8.34 -23.49
C MET A 284 13.35 -7.40 -24.70
N ASP A 285 12.25 -7.39 -25.44
CA ASP A 285 11.97 -6.43 -26.50
C ASP A 285 11.64 -5.06 -25.91
N ASP A 286 11.63 -4.02 -26.74
CA ASP A 286 11.29 -2.67 -26.28
C ASP A 286 9.83 -2.61 -25.82
N LEU A 287 9.64 -2.39 -24.52
CA LEU A 287 8.33 -2.19 -23.89
C LEU A 287 7.99 -0.70 -23.86
N ARG A 288 6.77 -0.35 -24.24
CA ARG A 288 6.29 1.05 -24.24
C ARG A 288 5.45 1.31 -23.00
N ILE A 289 6.12 1.57 -21.87
CA ILE A 289 5.50 1.82 -20.57
C ILE A 289 5.61 3.33 -20.26
N PRO A 290 4.52 4.03 -19.88
CA PRO A 290 3.18 3.51 -19.53
C PRO A 290 2.16 3.48 -20.67
N GLU A 291 2.51 3.99 -21.85
CA GLU A 291 1.57 4.32 -22.94
C GLU A 291 0.77 3.12 -23.46
N VAL A 292 1.42 1.95 -23.57
CA VAL A 292 0.82 0.75 -24.19
C VAL A 292 0.96 -0.48 -23.30
N ASP A 293 2.10 -0.60 -22.61
CA ASP A 293 2.44 -1.75 -21.79
C ASP A 293 2.34 -1.40 -20.29
N ASP A 294 1.94 -2.39 -19.49
CA ASP A 294 1.98 -2.31 -18.03
C ASP A 294 3.41 -2.52 -17.50
N PRO A 295 3.72 -2.07 -16.25
CA PRO A 295 4.98 -2.36 -15.59
C PRO A 295 5.27 -3.85 -15.60
N TRP A 296 6.41 -4.22 -16.16
CA TRP A 296 6.66 -5.60 -16.50
C TRP A 296 6.73 -6.52 -15.28
N MET A 297 7.16 -6.06 -14.10
CA MET A 297 7.08 -6.88 -12.86
C MET A 297 5.65 -6.97 -12.30
N GLN A 298 4.79 -5.97 -12.53
CA GLN A 298 3.39 -6.04 -12.12
C GLN A 298 2.60 -7.08 -12.93
N HIS A 299 3.05 -7.38 -14.15
CA HIS A 299 2.38 -8.34 -15.02
C HIS A 299 2.18 -9.70 -14.34
N SER A 300 3.10 -10.15 -13.47
CA SER A 300 2.91 -11.42 -12.73
C SER A 300 1.68 -11.44 -11.82
N ASP A 301 1.14 -10.28 -11.42
CA ASP A 301 -0.03 -10.21 -10.54
C ASP A 301 -1.33 -10.67 -11.25
N ARG A 302 -1.30 -10.91 -12.57
CA ARG A 302 -2.44 -11.47 -13.32
C ARG A 302 -2.61 -12.98 -13.10
N LEU A 303 -1.61 -13.64 -12.51
CA LEU A 303 -1.64 -15.08 -12.25
C LEU A 303 -2.49 -15.40 -11.02
N PRO A 304 -3.18 -16.56 -10.99
CA PRO A 304 -4.06 -16.94 -9.88
C PRO A 304 -3.29 -17.47 -8.65
N PHE A 305 -1.96 -17.38 -8.65
CA PHE A 305 -1.08 -17.86 -7.59
C PHE A 305 0.00 -16.80 -7.28
N PRO A 306 0.57 -16.80 -6.06
CA PRO A 306 1.60 -15.85 -5.69
C PRO A 306 2.89 -16.08 -6.48
N VAL A 307 3.49 -14.98 -6.91
CA VAL A 307 4.79 -14.92 -7.58
C VAL A 307 5.74 -14.09 -6.72
N GLU A 308 6.87 -14.66 -6.34
CA GLU A 308 7.91 -13.94 -5.61
C GLU A 308 9.04 -13.51 -6.55
N TRP A 309 9.65 -12.37 -6.26
CA TRP A 309 10.81 -11.89 -7.00
C TRP A 309 12.02 -11.73 -6.09
N SER A 310 13.20 -11.97 -6.66
CA SER A 310 14.49 -11.56 -6.12
C SER A 310 15.30 -10.94 -7.24
N ALA A 311 15.86 -9.75 -7.04
CA ALA A 311 16.77 -9.17 -8.01
C ALA A 311 18.04 -8.63 -7.36
N ARG A 312 19.19 -8.94 -7.97
CA ARG A 312 20.49 -8.36 -7.61
C ARG A 312 20.87 -7.36 -8.69
N ILE A 313 21.07 -6.11 -8.32
CA ILE A 313 21.28 -5.00 -9.26
C ILE A 313 22.53 -4.24 -8.83
N TYR A 314 23.42 -3.94 -9.75
CA TYR A 314 24.50 -2.99 -9.52
C TYR A 314 24.21 -1.72 -10.32
N VAL A 315 24.03 -0.61 -9.60
CA VAL A 315 23.92 0.70 -10.22
C VAL A 315 25.33 1.19 -10.50
N ARG A 316 25.66 1.39 -11.77
CA ARG A 316 27.04 1.70 -12.17
C ARG A 316 27.37 3.16 -11.91
N ARG A 317 28.66 3.42 -11.70
CA ARG A 317 29.14 4.81 -11.64
C ARG A 317 29.25 5.41 -13.05
N PRO A 318 28.98 6.71 -13.23
CA PRO A 318 29.10 7.39 -14.51
C PRO A 318 30.47 7.20 -15.15
N GLU A 319 31.56 7.21 -14.37
CA GLU A 319 32.91 7.06 -14.91
C GLU A 319 33.15 5.66 -15.51
N GLU A 320 32.62 4.61 -14.85
CA GLU A 320 32.70 3.23 -15.36
C GLU A 320 31.96 3.06 -16.69
N VAL A 321 30.83 3.75 -16.83
CA VAL A 321 29.97 3.71 -18.01
C VAL A 321 30.61 4.48 -19.16
N ALA A 322 31.05 5.72 -18.91
CA ALA A 322 31.68 6.57 -19.91
C ALA A 322 32.91 5.90 -20.55
N GLY A 323 33.80 5.30 -19.73
CA GLY A 323 34.99 4.63 -20.24
C GLY A 323 34.69 3.34 -21.04
N GLU A 324 33.60 2.63 -20.75
CA GLU A 324 33.15 1.49 -21.58
C GLU A 324 32.54 1.98 -22.90
N LEU A 325 31.67 2.99 -22.85
CA LEU A 325 31.00 3.54 -24.02
C LEU A 325 32.02 4.13 -25.00
N GLN A 326 32.97 4.96 -24.53
CA GLN A 326 34.05 5.49 -25.38
C GLN A 326 34.82 4.38 -26.12
N ARG A 327 35.09 3.26 -25.45
CA ARG A 327 35.75 2.10 -26.08
C ARG A 327 34.86 1.42 -27.14
N GLN A 328 33.55 1.29 -26.89
CA GLN A 328 32.62 0.73 -27.87
C GLN A 328 32.43 1.66 -29.07
N MET A 329 32.27 2.96 -28.84
CA MET A 329 32.19 3.99 -29.88
C MET A 329 33.45 3.98 -30.74
N GLY A 330 34.64 3.86 -30.14
CA GLY A 330 35.90 3.72 -30.86
C GLY A 330 35.93 2.51 -31.80
N LYS A 331 35.38 1.36 -31.38
CA LYS A 331 35.26 0.17 -32.24
C LYS A 331 34.31 0.38 -33.40
N VAL A 332 33.13 0.96 -33.15
CA VAL A 332 32.13 1.26 -34.20
C VAL A 332 32.71 2.26 -35.21
N ARG A 333 33.34 3.34 -34.75
CA ARG A 333 34.05 4.31 -35.61
C ARG A 333 35.14 3.66 -36.43
N SER A 334 35.91 2.73 -35.85
CA SER A 334 36.94 1.98 -36.57
C SER A 334 36.34 1.08 -37.65
N GLN A 335 35.21 0.43 -37.36
CA GLN A 335 34.51 -0.42 -38.34
C GLN A 335 33.95 0.41 -39.49
N ILE A 336 33.31 1.54 -39.20
CA ILE A 336 32.81 2.46 -40.24
C ILE A 336 33.96 2.94 -41.11
N ARG A 337 35.06 3.41 -40.50
CA ARG A 337 36.24 3.86 -41.24
C ARG A 337 36.80 2.76 -42.13
N HIS A 338 36.87 1.52 -41.64
CA HIS A 338 37.32 0.40 -42.44
C HIS A 338 36.42 0.20 -43.68
N TYR A 339 35.10 0.20 -43.52
CA TYR A 339 34.18 0.10 -44.68
C TYR A 339 34.31 1.28 -45.65
N THR A 340 34.29 2.51 -45.14
CA THR A 340 34.24 3.71 -45.98
C THR A 340 35.58 4.13 -46.56
N HIS A 341 36.69 3.81 -45.90
CA HIS A 341 38.02 4.32 -46.25
C HIS A 341 38.97 3.22 -46.75
N ASP A 342 38.88 2.02 -46.19
CA ASP A 342 39.75 0.90 -46.60
C ASP A 342 39.13 0.07 -47.74
N HIS A 343 37.79 0.08 -47.86
CA HIS A 343 37.06 -0.71 -48.87
C HIS A 343 36.22 0.13 -49.85
N ASP A 344 36.07 1.44 -49.62
CA ASP A 344 35.23 2.35 -50.44
C ASP A 344 33.78 1.83 -50.61
N LEU A 345 33.28 1.14 -49.56
CA LEU A 345 31.96 0.55 -49.50
C LEU A 345 31.07 1.31 -48.51
N GLU A 346 29.78 1.39 -48.80
CA GLU A 346 28.81 1.88 -47.83
C GLU A 346 28.71 0.91 -46.64
N PRO A 347 28.74 1.43 -45.40
CA PRO A 347 28.62 0.60 -44.21
C PRO A 347 27.24 -0.08 -44.17
N PRO A 348 27.14 -1.33 -43.70
CA PRO A 348 25.87 -2.01 -43.55
C PRO A 348 24.87 -1.19 -42.72
N VAL A 349 23.58 -1.24 -43.07
CA VAL A 349 22.51 -0.47 -42.39
C VAL A 349 22.50 -0.70 -40.87
N SER A 350 22.83 -1.90 -40.40
CA SER A 350 22.96 -2.21 -38.97
C SER A 350 24.11 -1.46 -38.29
N LEU A 351 25.24 -1.29 -38.97
CA LEU A 351 26.39 -0.53 -38.48
C LEU A 351 26.11 0.98 -38.52
N ALA A 352 25.42 1.47 -39.55
CA ALA A 352 24.95 2.85 -39.63
C ALA A 352 24.01 3.19 -38.45
N ARG A 353 23.02 2.34 -38.15
CA ARG A 353 22.14 2.52 -36.97
C ARG A 353 22.91 2.49 -35.64
N GLN A 354 23.95 1.66 -35.54
CA GLN A 354 24.82 1.66 -34.37
C GLN A 354 25.60 2.96 -34.25
N ALA A 355 26.01 3.56 -35.37
CA ALA A 355 26.66 4.87 -35.40
C ALA A 355 25.73 5.98 -34.90
N ASP A 356 24.48 6.00 -35.37
CA ASP A 356 23.48 6.98 -34.96
C ASP A 356 23.22 6.89 -33.45
N ARG A 357 23.06 5.67 -32.92
CA ARG A 357 22.88 5.46 -31.48
C ARG A 357 24.12 5.80 -30.66
N VAL A 358 25.31 5.66 -31.25
CA VAL A 358 26.57 6.10 -30.66
C VAL A 358 26.61 7.63 -30.53
N LEU A 359 26.10 8.37 -31.52
CA LEU A 359 26.03 9.84 -31.49
C LEU A 359 25.03 10.34 -30.42
N GLU A 360 23.87 9.71 -30.29
CA GLU A 360 22.91 10.02 -29.22
C GLU A 360 23.53 9.84 -27.83
N VAL A 361 24.23 8.72 -27.62
CA VAL A 361 24.91 8.42 -26.35
C VAL A 361 26.09 9.38 -26.11
N GLU A 362 26.78 9.83 -27.16
CA GLU A 362 27.83 10.83 -27.06
C GLU A 362 27.30 12.20 -26.66
N ASP A 363 26.15 12.60 -27.19
CA ASP A 363 25.47 13.83 -26.80
C ASP A 363 24.99 13.76 -25.34
N GLU A 364 24.45 12.61 -24.90
CA GLU A 364 24.13 12.36 -23.48
C GLU A 364 25.37 12.46 -22.57
N LEU A 365 26.52 11.92 -23.00
CA LEU A 365 27.77 11.97 -22.25
C LEU A 365 28.36 13.39 -22.20
N SER A 366 28.26 14.15 -23.29
CA SER A 366 28.82 15.50 -23.44
C SER A 366 28.01 16.54 -22.66
N ASN A 367 26.69 16.38 -22.62
CA ASN A 367 25.79 17.20 -21.80
C ASN A 367 25.80 16.80 -20.31
N GLY A 368 26.57 15.76 -19.96
CA GLY A 368 26.67 15.18 -18.63
C GLY A 368 25.64 14.07 -18.40
N LEU A 369 26.08 12.91 -17.91
CA LEU A 369 25.18 11.84 -17.48
C LEU A 369 24.34 12.36 -16.31
N THR A 370 23.11 12.79 -16.59
CA THR A 370 22.10 13.08 -15.58
C THR A 370 21.78 11.80 -14.79
N GLN A 371 21.23 11.93 -13.57
CA GLN A 371 20.78 10.80 -12.75
C GLN A 371 19.89 9.80 -13.54
N LEU A 372 19.12 10.28 -14.51
CA LEU A 372 18.21 9.47 -15.33
C LEU A 372 18.94 8.63 -16.40
N ASN A 373 20.14 9.03 -16.79
CA ASN A 373 20.96 8.34 -17.80
C ASN A 373 21.92 7.31 -17.17
N THR A 374 21.90 7.18 -15.83
CA THR A 374 22.66 6.16 -15.11
C THR A 374 22.32 4.76 -15.62
N ARG A 375 23.37 3.95 -15.83
CA ARG A 375 23.24 2.57 -16.33
C ARG A 375 23.39 1.59 -15.19
N LEU A 376 22.76 0.44 -15.34
CA LEU A 376 22.83 -0.65 -14.39
C LEU A 376 22.94 -1.99 -15.10
N TYR A 377 23.29 -3.00 -14.32
CA TYR A 377 23.07 -4.39 -14.71
C TYR A 377 22.52 -5.17 -13.53
N GLY A 378 21.84 -6.28 -13.81
CA GLY A 378 21.31 -7.12 -12.75
C GLY A 378 20.80 -8.47 -13.23
N TRP A 379 20.25 -9.21 -12.27
CA TRP A 379 19.64 -10.51 -12.43
C TRP A 379 18.30 -10.50 -11.72
N TRP A 380 17.22 -10.82 -12.42
CA TRP A 380 15.86 -10.87 -11.89
C TRP A 380 15.38 -12.32 -11.89
N ARG A 381 15.10 -12.84 -10.70
CA ARG A 381 14.60 -14.19 -10.46
C ARG A 381 13.13 -14.13 -10.09
N ILE A 382 12.40 -15.13 -10.55
CA ILE A 382 10.98 -15.32 -10.29
C ILE A 382 10.83 -16.68 -9.63
N ALA A 383 10.18 -16.76 -8.48
CA ALA A 383 9.87 -18.03 -7.82
C ALA A 383 8.36 -18.28 -7.83
N VAL A 384 7.99 -19.48 -8.27
CA VAL A 384 6.61 -19.98 -8.21
C VAL A 384 6.60 -21.33 -7.50
N ALA A 385 5.67 -21.49 -6.56
CA ALA A 385 5.56 -22.69 -5.75
C ALA A 385 4.35 -23.53 -6.16
N GLY A 386 4.50 -24.86 -6.14
CA GLY A 386 3.44 -25.86 -6.30
C GLY A 386 3.40 -26.81 -5.10
N LYS A 387 2.27 -27.50 -4.91
CA LYS A 387 2.12 -28.55 -3.89
C LYS A 387 3.00 -29.76 -4.23
N ASP A 388 3.15 -30.03 -5.52
CA ASP A 388 4.02 -31.04 -6.10
C ASP A 388 4.84 -30.43 -7.26
N GLU A 389 5.79 -31.21 -7.79
CA GLU A 389 6.67 -30.78 -8.87
C GLU A 389 5.88 -30.42 -10.14
N ALA A 390 4.87 -31.22 -10.50
CA ALA A 390 4.07 -31.02 -11.69
C ALA A 390 3.31 -29.68 -11.64
N GLU A 391 2.72 -29.34 -10.50
CA GLU A 391 2.05 -28.05 -10.30
C GLU A 391 3.05 -26.88 -10.38
N ALA A 392 4.24 -27.02 -9.79
CA ALA A 392 5.26 -25.96 -9.84
C ALA A 392 5.75 -25.70 -11.28
N VAL A 393 5.99 -26.76 -12.06
CA VAL A 393 6.36 -26.66 -13.48
C VAL A 393 5.22 -26.09 -14.32
N ALA A 394 3.97 -26.50 -14.09
CA ALA A 394 2.82 -25.93 -14.79
C ALA A 394 2.63 -24.44 -14.50
N ARG A 395 2.88 -24.00 -13.25
CA ARG A 395 2.86 -22.57 -12.88
C ARG A 395 4.03 -21.82 -13.51
N ALA A 396 5.21 -22.43 -13.60
CA ALA A 396 6.35 -21.85 -14.29
C ALA A 396 6.08 -21.63 -15.78
N GLN A 397 5.40 -22.58 -16.43
CA GLN A 397 4.95 -22.43 -17.81
C GLN A 397 3.95 -21.28 -17.97
N GLN A 398 3.00 -21.12 -17.04
CA GLN A 398 2.07 -19.98 -17.06
C GLN A 398 2.79 -18.63 -16.90
N VAL A 399 3.87 -18.56 -16.12
CA VAL A 399 4.73 -17.36 -16.08
C VAL A 399 5.39 -17.15 -17.45
N HIS A 400 5.99 -18.18 -18.04
CA HIS A 400 6.59 -18.05 -19.36
C HIS A 400 5.60 -17.52 -20.41
N ASP A 401 4.41 -18.10 -20.48
CA ASP A 401 3.39 -17.76 -21.47
C ASP A 401 2.84 -16.33 -21.28
N LEU A 402 2.75 -15.87 -20.03
CA LEU A 402 2.31 -14.52 -19.70
C LEU A 402 3.25 -13.43 -20.22
N TYR A 403 4.56 -13.71 -20.22
CA TYR A 403 5.60 -12.77 -20.60
C TYR A 403 5.97 -12.85 -22.09
N ALA A 404 5.66 -13.96 -22.76
CA ALA A 404 5.89 -14.15 -24.18
C ALA A 404 4.98 -13.25 -25.06
N PRO A 405 5.45 -12.83 -26.26
CA PRO A 405 6.81 -12.98 -26.79
C PRO A 405 7.77 -11.88 -26.32
N LYS A 406 7.27 -10.78 -25.75
CA LYS A 406 8.04 -9.55 -25.50
C LYS A 406 9.15 -9.72 -24.47
N VAL A 407 8.98 -10.63 -23.51
CA VAL A 407 9.96 -10.88 -22.44
C VAL A 407 10.20 -12.37 -22.37
N ARG A 408 11.44 -12.78 -22.66
CA ARG A 408 11.85 -14.17 -22.54
C ARG A 408 12.06 -14.51 -21.07
N ILE A 409 11.41 -15.57 -20.60
CA ILE A 409 11.61 -16.13 -19.26
C ILE A 409 12.28 -17.48 -19.41
N GLU A 410 13.35 -17.72 -18.66
CA GLU A 410 14.18 -18.92 -18.79
C GLU A 410 14.12 -19.72 -17.48
N HIS A 411 14.19 -21.05 -17.60
CA HIS A 411 14.16 -21.97 -16.45
C HIS A 411 15.51 -22.69 -16.31
N PRO A 412 16.45 -22.18 -15.50
CA PRO A 412 17.79 -22.75 -15.40
C PRO A 412 17.85 -23.97 -14.47
N GLU A 413 18.78 -24.91 -14.69
CA GLU A 413 18.79 -26.21 -13.97
C GLU A 413 19.17 -26.15 -12.47
N ALA A 414 20.02 -25.19 -12.04
CA ALA A 414 20.57 -25.15 -10.68
C ALA A 414 19.60 -24.55 -9.63
N GLN A 415 18.38 -25.08 -9.56
CA GLN A 415 17.24 -24.54 -8.79
C GLN A 415 17.55 -24.28 -7.31
N TYR A 416 18.27 -25.17 -6.63
CA TYR A 416 18.67 -24.96 -5.23
C TYR A 416 19.50 -23.69 -5.05
N LYS A 417 20.50 -23.47 -5.92
CA LYS A 417 21.37 -22.28 -5.83
C LYS A 417 20.60 -21.01 -6.20
N TYR A 418 19.74 -21.06 -7.22
CA TYR A 418 18.91 -19.91 -7.58
C TYR A 418 17.86 -19.57 -6.51
N ALA A 419 17.33 -20.56 -5.80
CA ALA A 419 16.44 -20.33 -4.67
C ALA A 419 17.15 -19.63 -3.50
N ARG A 420 18.42 -19.98 -3.23
CA ARG A 420 19.25 -19.28 -2.22
C ARG A 420 19.43 -17.80 -2.54
N GLU A 421 19.41 -17.36 -3.81
CA GLU A 421 19.48 -15.93 -4.17
C GLU A 421 18.30 -15.09 -3.60
N PHE A 422 17.23 -15.71 -3.10
CA PHE A 422 16.13 -15.03 -2.43
C PHE A 422 16.49 -14.65 -0.98
N ILE A 423 17.46 -15.32 -0.36
CA ILE A 423 17.88 -15.07 1.02
C ILE A 423 18.79 -13.83 1.06
N PRO A 424 18.48 -12.82 1.88
CA PRO A 424 19.37 -11.68 2.10
C PRO A 424 20.81 -12.13 2.40
N GLY A 425 21.78 -11.50 1.75
CA GLY A 425 23.21 -11.81 1.93
C GLY A 425 23.75 -13.02 1.16
N GLU A 426 22.91 -13.91 0.61
CA GLU A 426 23.40 -15.04 -0.21
C GLU A 426 24.01 -14.57 -1.54
N PRO A 427 25.11 -15.20 -2.01
CA PRO A 427 25.75 -14.82 -3.26
C PRO A 427 24.92 -15.21 -4.48
N LEU A 428 25.23 -14.59 -5.63
CA LEU A 428 24.67 -15.00 -6.92
C LEU A 428 25.11 -16.42 -7.28
N ALA A 429 24.17 -17.25 -7.70
CA ALA A 429 24.44 -18.62 -8.14
C ALA A 429 25.20 -18.65 -9.47
N SER A 430 24.86 -17.73 -10.38
CA SER A 430 25.46 -17.61 -11.70
C SER A 430 25.38 -16.18 -12.23
N THR A 431 26.40 -15.77 -12.98
CA THR A 431 26.41 -14.52 -13.73
C THR A 431 25.68 -14.61 -15.07
N ALA A 432 25.18 -15.80 -15.45
CA ALA A 432 24.34 -15.98 -16.62
C ALA A 432 23.03 -15.16 -16.52
N TYR A 433 22.42 -14.85 -17.66
CA TYR A 433 21.18 -14.05 -17.73
C TYR A 433 21.30 -12.61 -17.20
N ARG A 434 22.52 -12.08 -17.05
CA ARG A 434 22.73 -10.67 -16.70
C ARG A 434 22.04 -9.75 -17.70
N ARG A 435 21.14 -8.89 -17.24
CA ARG A 435 20.49 -7.84 -18.04
C ARG A 435 21.21 -6.52 -17.83
N ARG A 436 21.29 -5.72 -18.89
CA ARG A 436 21.89 -4.39 -18.86
C ARG A 436 20.85 -3.40 -19.34
N GLY A 437 20.73 -2.27 -18.67
CA GLY A 437 19.73 -1.26 -18.99
C GLY A 437 20.05 0.08 -18.34
N SER A 438 19.18 1.05 -18.54
CA SER A 438 19.18 2.31 -17.78
C SER A 438 18.41 2.14 -16.47
N VAL A 439 18.61 3.09 -15.55
CA VAL A 439 17.75 3.22 -14.36
C VAL A 439 16.28 3.46 -14.75
N MET A 440 16.02 4.15 -15.87
CA MET A 440 14.66 4.32 -16.43
C MET A 440 14.00 2.98 -16.78
N TRP A 441 14.74 2.07 -17.44
CA TRP A 441 14.22 0.74 -17.77
C TRP A 441 13.88 -0.08 -16.51
N ALA A 442 14.75 -0.05 -15.50
CA ALA A 442 14.48 -0.74 -14.24
C ALA A 442 13.34 -0.08 -13.44
N ALA A 443 13.23 1.25 -13.48
CA ALA A 443 12.15 2.00 -12.85
C ALA A 443 10.78 1.71 -13.49
N ALA A 444 10.73 1.52 -14.81
CA ALA A 444 9.52 1.13 -15.54
C ALA A 444 8.98 -0.25 -15.13
N ALA A 445 9.75 -1.06 -14.40
CA ALA A 445 9.28 -2.29 -13.77
C ALA A 445 8.24 -2.04 -12.67
N VAL A 446 8.34 -0.87 -12.00
CA VAL A 446 7.55 -0.43 -10.84
C VAL A 446 7.23 -1.60 -9.90
N PRO A 447 8.23 -2.15 -9.18
CA PRO A 447 8.06 -3.39 -8.41
C PRO A 447 6.97 -3.29 -7.32
N ALA A 448 6.79 -2.10 -6.75
CA ALA A 448 5.75 -1.80 -5.76
C ALA A 448 4.39 -1.44 -6.36
N ALA A 449 4.22 -1.55 -7.69
CA ALA A 449 2.95 -1.30 -8.34
C ALA A 449 1.88 -2.24 -7.79
N THR A 450 0.73 -1.65 -7.49
CA THR A 450 -0.45 -2.35 -7.01
C THR A 450 -1.72 -1.84 -7.68
N ALA A 451 -2.69 -2.74 -7.78
CA ALA A 451 -4.07 -2.42 -8.17
C ALA A 451 -4.99 -2.22 -6.96
N SER A 452 -4.51 -2.39 -5.73
CA SER A 452 -5.33 -2.22 -4.52
C SER A 452 -5.83 -0.79 -4.36
N VAL A 453 -7.09 -0.66 -3.94
CA VAL A 453 -7.80 0.61 -3.68
C VAL A 453 -8.66 0.51 -2.43
N GLY A 454 -9.14 1.66 -1.96
CA GLY A 454 -9.95 1.75 -0.75
C GLY A 454 -9.11 2.00 0.50
N ASP A 455 -9.76 2.02 1.65
CA ASP A 455 -9.20 2.45 2.93
C ASP A 455 -8.66 1.29 3.77
N ARG A 456 -8.78 0.05 3.29
CA ARG A 456 -8.45 -1.21 4.00
C ARG A 456 -9.17 -1.38 5.36
N ARG A 457 -10.15 -0.53 5.65
CA ARG A 457 -11.02 -0.56 6.84
C ARG A 457 -12.45 -0.18 6.42
N GLY A 458 -13.40 -0.42 7.32
CA GLY A 458 -14.82 -0.15 7.07
C GLY A 458 -15.50 -1.27 6.29
N ILE A 459 -16.56 -0.91 5.55
CA ILE A 459 -17.41 -1.86 4.83
C ILE A 459 -16.72 -2.41 3.58
N MET A 460 -16.97 -3.67 3.25
CA MET A 460 -16.50 -4.24 1.98
C MET A 460 -17.45 -3.88 0.84
N LEU A 461 -16.95 -3.12 -0.14
CA LEU A 461 -17.72 -2.74 -1.33
C LEU A 461 -17.72 -3.81 -2.40
N GLY A 462 -16.62 -4.53 -2.54
CA GLY A 462 -16.44 -5.55 -3.57
C GLY A 462 -14.96 -5.77 -3.85
N GLU A 463 -14.62 -5.96 -5.11
CA GLU A 463 -13.26 -6.21 -5.57
C GLU A 463 -12.91 -5.40 -6.81
N THR A 464 -11.62 -5.15 -7.03
CA THR A 464 -11.13 -4.51 -8.24
C THR A 464 -11.33 -5.42 -9.46
N CYS A 465 -11.77 -4.83 -10.57
CA CYS A 465 -11.94 -5.53 -11.85
C CYS A 465 -10.65 -5.60 -12.68
N THR A 466 -9.52 -5.15 -12.12
CA THR A 466 -8.21 -5.27 -12.76
C THR A 466 -7.81 -6.74 -12.88
N ALA A 467 -6.77 -7.02 -13.67
CA ALA A 467 -6.30 -8.38 -13.86
C ALA A 467 -5.94 -9.11 -12.54
N THR A 468 -5.66 -8.36 -11.47
CA THR A 468 -5.65 -8.85 -10.09
C THR A 468 -6.91 -8.40 -9.36
N ARG A 469 -7.70 -9.34 -8.84
CA ARG A 469 -8.86 -9.03 -7.98
C ARG A 469 -8.37 -8.73 -6.56
N ARG A 470 -8.68 -7.53 -6.06
CA ARG A 470 -8.31 -7.05 -4.72
C ARG A 470 -9.57 -6.58 -3.99
N PRO A 471 -9.77 -6.94 -2.71
CA PRO A 471 -10.91 -6.41 -1.95
C PRO A 471 -10.82 -4.89 -1.85
N VAL A 472 -11.98 -4.26 -1.92
CA VAL A 472 -12.16 -2.83 -1.76
C VAL A 472 -12.95 -2.60 -0.48
N ALA A 473 -12.22 -2.32 0.60
CA ALA A 473 -12.81 -1.84 1.83
C ALA A 473 -12.92 -0.31 1.75
N TRP A 474 -14.04 0.24 2.22
CA TRP A 474 -14.26 1.68 2.28
C TRP A 474 -14.78 2.07 3.65
N ASP A 475 -14.22 3.13 4.19
CA ASP A 475 -14.70 3.76 5.40
C ASP A 475 -15.42 5.08 5.07
N PRO A 476 -16.76 5.09 5.15
CA PRO A 476 -17.56 6.29 4.85
C PRO A 476 -17.27 7.49 5.77
N TRP A 477 -16.56 7.27 6.88
CA TRP A 477 -16.32 8.28 7.92
C TRP A 477 -14.87 8.78 7.93
N LEU A 478 -13.95 8.13 7.20
CA LEU A 478 -12.53 8.48 7.18
C LEU A 478 -12.29 9.95 6.83
N ALA A 479 -13.06 10.50 5.89
CA ALA A 479 -12.91 11.89 5.47
C ALA A 479 -13.25 12.86 6.61
N GLN A 480 -14.31 12.59 7.36
CA GLN A 480 -14.79 13.42 8.45
C GLN A 480 -13.92 13.28 9.70
N GLU A 481 -13.62 12.03 10.10
CA GLU A 481 -12.93 11.72 11.37
C GLU A 481 -11.43 11.99 11.31
N VAL A 482 -10.79 11.60 10.21
CA VAL A 482 -9.32 11.63 10.09
C VAL A 482 -8.87 12.83 9.28
N ARG A 483 -9.47 13.05 8.11
CA ARG A 483 -9.06 14.13 7.19
C ARG A 483 -9.71 15.48 7.52
N ARG A 484 -10.70 15.50 8.41
CA ARG A 484 -11.48 16.71 8.78
C ARG A 484 -12.05 17.42 7.55
N ALA A 485 -12.52 16.65 6.58
CA ALA A 485 -13.08 17.10 5.31
C ALA A 485 -14.54 16.66 5.16
N SER A 486 -15.22 17.14 4.12
CA SER A 486 -16.59 16.73 3.80
C SER A 486 -16.66 15.24 3.46
N GLY A 487 -17.67 14.56 4.02
CA GLY A 487 -17.99 13.16 3.70
C GLY A 487 -18.89 12.97 2.47
N LEU A 488 -19.20 14.04 1.74
CA LEU A 488 -20.07 13.98 0.57
C LEU A 488 -19.45 13.08 -0.51
N THR A 489 -20.13 11.97 -0.83
CA THR A 489 -19.69 11.00 -1.82
C THR A 489 -20.70 10.93 -2.97
N ALA A 490 -20.23 11.16 -4.20
CA ALA A 490 -21.07 11.09 -5.39
C ALA A 490 -21.00 9.68 -6.02
N ILE A 491 -22.16 9.06 -6.24
CA ILE A 491 -22.29 7.79 -6.98
C ILE A 491 -22.94 8.08 -8.33
N VAL A 492 -22.15 8.00 -9.41
CA VAL A 492 -22.57 8.40 -10.76
C VAL A 492 -22.55 7.18 -11.70
N GLY A 493 -23.52 7.12 -12.61
CA GLY A 493 -23.63 6.03 -13.59
C GLY A 493 -24.93 6.08 -14.38
N GLY A 494 -24.96 5.44 -15.55
CA GLY A 494 -26.14 5.35 -16.41
C GLY A 494 -27.26 4.47 -15.82
N LEU A 495 -28.40 4.38 -16.50
CA LEU A 495 -29.46 3.43 -16.13
C LEU A 495 -28.92 1.99 -16.20
N GLY A 496 -29.27 1.16 -15.21
CA GLY A 496 -28.80 -0.23 -15.14
C GLY A 496 -27.34 -0.42 -14.68
N SER A 497 -26.58 0.65 -14.41
CA SER A 497 -25.17 0.54 -13.99
C SER A 497 -24.95 0.04 -12.56
N GLY A 498 -26.00 -0.37 -11.85
CA GLY A 498 -25.91 -0.87 -10.47
C GLY A 498 -25.86 0.19 -9.37
N LYS A 499 -26.12 1.48 -9.64
CA LYS A 499 -26.10 2.56 -8.61
C LYS A 499 -26.95 2.24 -7.38
N SER A 500 -28.20 1.83 -7.59
CA SER A 500 -29.13 1.52 -6.49
C SER A 500 -28.68 0.28 -5.70
N PHE A 501 -28.07 -0.70 -6.38
CA PHE A 501 -27.50 -1.86 -5.71
C PHE A 501 -26.34 -1.45 -4.79
N LEU A 502 -25.36 -0.71 -5.32
CA LEU A 502 -24.23 -0.20 -4.54
C LEU A 502 -24.69 0.65 -3.35
N THR A 503 -25.62 1.58 -3.58
CA THR A 503 -26.19 2.43 -2.52
C THR A 503 -26.88 1.58 -1.46
N GLY A 504 -27.69 0.60 -1.87
CA GLY A 504 -28.35 -0.31 -0.94
C GLY A 504 -27.37 -1.15 -0.13
N THR A 505 -26.28 -1.63 -0.73
CA THR A 505 -25.21 -2.34 -0.03
C THR A 505 -24.52 -1.45 1.00
N ILE A 506 -24.19 -0.21 0.64
CA ILE A 506 -23.59 0.77 1.56
C ILE A 506 -24.51 1.02 2.75
N VAL A 507 -25.78 1.35 2.48
CA VAL A 507 -26.79 1.60 3.53
C VAL A 507 -26.93 0.38 4.42
N TYR A 508 -27.13 -0.81 3.84
CA TYR A 508 -27.28 -2.05 4.60
C TYR A 508 -26.08 -2.30 5.53
N LYS A 509 -24.85 -2.35 4.98
CA LYS A 509 -23.66 -2.73 5.77
C LYS A 509 -23.34 -1.71 6.87
N THR A 510 -23.51 -0.42 6.59
CA THR A 510 -23.26 0.63 7.60
C THR A 510 -24.37 0.70 8.64
N LEU A 511 -25.62 0.46 8.27
CA LEU A 511 -26.75 0.42 9.20
C LEU A 511 -26.65 -0.77 10.14
N ARG A 512 -26.21 -1.94 9.64
CA ARG A 512 -25.84 -3.10 10.47
C ARG A 512 -24.76 -2.74 11.50
N ALA A 513 -23.80 -1.88 11.13
CA ALA A 513 -22.75 -1.38 12.01
C ALA A 513 -23.18 -0.20 12.92
N GLY A 514 -24.48 0.15 12.96
CA GLY A 514 -25.02 1.18 13.87
C GLY A 514 -25.28 2.56 13.23
N ALA A 515 -24.96 2.76 11.95
CA ALA A 515 -25.24 4.03 11.28
C ALA A 515 -26.74 4.26 11.08
N ARG A 516 -27.18 5.51 11.20
CA ARG A 516 -28.56 5.92 10.93
C ARG A 516 -28.67 6.51 9.53
N TRP A 517 -29.68 6.08 8.79
CA TRP A 517 -29.90 6.52 7.41
C TRP A 517 -31.29 7.14 7.22
N THR A 518 -31.34 8.20 6.43
CA THR A 518 -32.55 8.67 5.75
C THR A 518 -32.28 8.57 4.26
N VAL A 519 -33.08 7.77 3.55
CA VAL A 519 -32.88 7.49 2.13
C VAL A 519 -34.01 8.10 1.33
N LEU A 520 -33.67 9.03 0.42
CA LEU A 520 -34.61 9.58 -0.56
C LEU A 520 -34.45 8.79 -1.86
N ASP A 521 -35.35 7.85 -2.10
CA ASP A 521 -35.32 6.98 -3.28
C ASP A 521 -36.54 7.22 -4.19
N PRO A 522 -36.46 8.16 -5.13
CA PRO A 522 -37.54 8.40 -6.09
C PRO A 522 -37.78 7.21 -7.02
N SER A 523 -36.79 6.31 -7.18
CA SER A 523 -36.94 5.13 -8.03
C SER A 523 -37.68 3.98 -7.34
N GLY A 524 -37.56 3.88 -6.01
CA GLY A 524 -38.28 2.92 -5.16
C GLY A 524 -37.59 1.61 -4.73
N PRO A 525 -36.56 1.05 -5.42
CA PRO A 525 -35.97 -0.25 -5.04
C PRO A 525 -35.46 -0.36 -3.60
N LEU A 526 -34.96 0.74 -3.02
CA LEU A 526 -34.34 0.72 -1.69
C LEU A 526 -35.36 0.51 -0.56
N ALA A 527 -36.66 0.69 -0.82
CA ALA A 527 -37.72 0.32 0.12
C ALA A 527 -37.70 -1.18 0.46
N ALA A 528 -37.13 -2.03 -0.40
CA ALA A 528 -36.99 -3.45 -0.10
C ALA A 528 -36.10 -3.74 1.12
N LEU A 529 -35.15 -2.86 1.44
CA LEU A 529 -34.29 -3.00 2.63
C LEU A 529 -35.10 -3.01 3.92
N THR A 530 -36.22 -2.27 3.97
CA THR A 530 -37.07 -2.21 5.18
C THR A 530 -37.88 -3.49 5.40
N ARG A 531 -37.83 -4.44 4.47
CA ARG A 531 -38.49 -5.75 4.57
C ARG A 531 -37.52 -6.85 4.99
N LEU A 532 -36.23 -6.57 5.09
CA LEU A 532 -35.25 -7.54 5.59
C LEU A 532 -35.54 -7.84 7.06
N PRO A 533 -35.63 -9.12 7.48
CA PRO A 533 -36.03 -9.48 8.85
C PRO A 533 -35.21 -8.79 9.95
N GLU A 534 -33.90 -8.66 9.74
CA GLU A 534 -32.99 -7.99 10.66
C GLU A 534 -33.17 -6.46 10.73
N LEU A 535 -33.79 -5.84 9.72
CA LEU A 535 -33.95 -4.39 9.62
C LEU A 535 -35.39 -3.93 9.86
N ALA A 536 -36.37 -4.79 9.60
CA ALA A 536 -37.78 -4.44 9.61
C ALA A 536 -38.27 -3.82 10.94
N PRO A 537 -37.84 -4.29 12.13
CA PRO A 537 -38.23 -3.67 13.40
C PRO A 537 -37.68 -2.26 13.60
N PHE A 538 -36.61 -1.88 12.90
CA PHE A 538 -35.86 -0.64 13.09
C PHE A 538 -35.97 0.33 11.91
N SER A 539 -36.74 -0.03 10.88
CA SER A 539 -36.83 0.74 9.64
C SER A 539 -38.26 1.07 9.29
N ARG A 540 -38.45 2.19 8.59
CA ARG A 540 -39.76 2.66 8.15
C ARG A 540 -39.69 3.10 6.70
N HIS A 541 -40.50 2.47 5.86
CA HIS A 541 -40.75 2.94 4.50
C HIS A 541 -41.94 3.90 4.50
N ILE A 542 -41.73 5.10 3.95
CA ILE A 542 -42.79 6.10 3.77
C ILE A 542 -42.96 6.33 2.27
N ASN A 543 -44.07 5.86 1.71
CA ASN A 543 -44.39 6.09 0.31
C ASN A 543 -45.06 7.46 0.14
N LEU A 544 -44.30 8.47 -0.29
CA LEU A 544 -44.80 9.84 -0.46
C LEU A 544 -45.83 9.99 -1.59
N LEU A 545 -45.88 9.08 -2.57
CA LEU A 545 -46.88 9.10 -3.64
C LEU A 545 -48.27 8.65 -3.16
N ARG A 546 -48.34 7.95 -2.03
CA ARG A 546 -49.59 7.45 -1.42
C ARG A 546 -49.75 7.92 0.03
N ALA A 547 -48.93 8.88 0.45
CA ALA A 547 -48.94 9.41 1.78
C ALA A 547 -50.18 10.28 2.02
N ASP A 548 -50.75 10.20 3.21
CA ASP A 548 -51.79 11.13 3.61
C ASP A 548 -51.26 12.58 3.57
N PRO A 549 -52.07 13.54 3.12
CA PRO A 549 -51.71 14.96 3.18
C PRO A 549 -51.24 15.36 4.58
N GLY A 550 -50.06 16.00 4.66
CA GLY A 550 -49.49 16.48 5.93
C GLY A 550 -48.48 15.55 6.59
N ILE A 551 -48.14 14.38 6.01
CA ILE A 551 -47.06 13.50 6.52
C ILE A 551 -45.71 14.23 6.63
N LEU A 552 -45.37 15.10 5.67
CA LEU A 552 -44.17 15.95 5.69
C LEU A 552 -44.52 17.42 5.91
N ASN A 553 -45.32 17.72 6.93
CA ASN A 553 -45.68 19.09 7.25
C ASN A 553 -44.46 19.86 7.83
N PRO A 554 -43.95 20.92 7.16
CA PRO A 554 -42.79 21.70 7.63
C PRO A 554 -43.02 22.35 9.00
N TYR A 555 -44.26 22.64 9.39
CA TYR A 555 -44.57 23.14 10.73
C TYR A 555 -44.28 22.10 11.84
N ARG A 556 -44.30 20.80 11.51
CA ARG A 556 -44.02 19.71 12.46
C ARG A 556 -42.56 19.26 12.49
N VAL A 557 -41.75 19.67 11.51
CA VAL A 557 -40.31 19.30 11.44
C VAL A 557 -39.52 19.93 12.59
N VAL A 558 -39.88 21.16 12.98
CA VAL A 558 -39.27 21.82 14.14
C VAL A 558 -39.95 21.32 15.42
N ALA A 559 -39.19 20.56 16.21
CA ALA A 559 -39.67 19.98 17.48
C ALA A 559 -40.20 21.07 18.44
N GLU A 560 -41.26 20.75 19.17
CA GLU A 560 -41.75 21.60 20.25
C GLU A 560 -40.78 21.53 21.45
N PRO A 561 -40.27 22.68 21.94
CA PRO A 561 -39.46 22.72 23.15
C PRO A 561 -40.25 22.19 24.34
N LYS A 562 -39.68 21.20 25.03
CA LYS A 562 -40.30 20.60 26.22
C LYS A 562 -39.82 21.35 27.47
N PRO A 563 -40.73 21.70 28.41
CA PRO A 563 -40.35 22.39 29.65
C PRO A 563 -39.24 21.68 30.43
N GLU A 564 -39.28 20.34 30.43
CA GLU A 564 -38.33 19.45 31.10
C GLU A 564 -36.87 19.60 30.62
N HIS A 565 -36.63 20.06 29.39
CA HIS A 565 -35.26 20.29 28.89
C HIS A 565 -34.58 21.54 29.48
N PHE A 566 -35.33 22.39 30.18
CA PHE A 566 -34.87 23.66 30.73
C PHE A 566 -34.85 23.65 32.27
N ALA A 567 -35.02 22.48 32.89
CA ALA A 567 -35.10 22.34 34.34
C ALA A 567 -33.84 22.83 35.08
N ASP A 568 -32.69 22.78 34.42
CA ASP A 568 -31.38 23.18 34.97
C ASP A 568 -31.01 24.66 34.69
N GLU A 569 -31.89 25.43 34.05
CA GLU A 569 -31.68 26.86 33.76
C GLU A 569 -31.99 27.75 34.98
N GLU A 570 -31.39 28.94 35.06
CA GLU A 570 -31.65 29.90 36.16
C GLU A 570 -33.12 30.36 36.23
N ASP A 571 -33.79 30.45 35.07
CA ASP A 571 -35.22 30.74 34.93
C ASP A 571 -35.82 29.79 33.87
N PRO A 572 -36.24 28.57 34.29
CA PRO A 572 -36.73 27.53 33.39
C PRO A 572 -37.93 27.96 32.55
N GLU A 573 -38.85 28.72 33.14
CA GLU A 573 -40.07 29.14 32.47
C GLU A 573 -39.78 30.18 31.38
N ARG A 574 -38.92 31.16 31.68
CA ARG A 574 -38.52 32.16 30.69
C ARG A 574 -37.66 31.55 29.57
N ALA A 575 -36.74 30.64 29.90
CA ALA A 575 -35.93 29.92 28.91
C ALA A 575 -36.82 29.09 27.97
N TRP A 576 -37.77 28.33 28.52
CA TRP A 576 -38.74 27.57 27.73
C TRP A 576 -39.62 28.46 26.84
N ARG A 577 -40.17 29.56 27.37
CA ARG A 577 -40.99 30.51 26.57
C ARG A 577 -40.19 31.15 25.42
N ARG A 578 -38.92 31.49 25.67
CA ARG A 578 -38.00 32.02 24.65
C ARG A 578 -37.78 31.01 23.54
N GLU A 579 -37.40 29.77 23.88
CA GLU A 579 -37.20 28.70 22.90
C GLU A 579 -38.47 28.37 22.13
N ARG A 580 -39.63 28.37 22.78
CA ARG A 580 -40.92 28.18 22.10
C ARG A 580 -41.19 29.27 21.05
N SER A 581 -40.85 30.52 21.35
CA SER A 581 -40.95 31.62 20.38
C SER A 581 -39.96 31.45 19.22
N LEU A 582 -38.72 31.05 19.50
CA LEU A 582 -37.70 30.77 18.49
C LEU A 582 -38.12 29.60 17.58
N ALA A 583 -38.62 28.50 18.15
CA ALA A 583 -39.16 27.38 17.39
C ALA A 583 -40.27 27.82 16.43
N GLY A 584 -41.20 28.67 16.90
CA GLY A 584 -42.25 29.25 16.06
C GLY A 584 -41.70 30.13 14.93
N ALA A 585 -40.64 30.91 15.19
CA ALA A 585 -39.96 31.70 14.15
C ALA A 585 -39.25 30.81 13.13
N THR A 586 -38.57 29.75 13.57
CA THR A 586 -37.90 28.77 12.71
C THR A 586 -38.89 28.05 11.82
N ARG A 587 -40.08 27.67 12.33
CA ARG A 587 -41.15 27.08 11.49
C ARG A 587 -41.61 28.01 10.39
N ARG A 588 -41.86 29.29 10.70
CA ARG A 588 -42.24 30.27 9.68
C ARG A 588 -41.18 30.39 8.60
N ARG A 589 -39.90 30.45 8.98
CA ARG A 589 -38.79 30.49 8.04
C ARG A 589 -38.73 29.22 7.16
N LEU A 590 -38.81 28.04 7.77
CA LEU A 590 -38.79 26.78 7.04
C LEU A 590 -39.95 26.66 6.05
N VAL A 591 -41.16 27.04 6.47
CA VAL A 591 -42.35 27.02 5.59
C VAL A 591 -42.19 28.00 4.43
N LEU A 592 -41.68 29.21 4.70
CA LEU A 592 -41.37 30.19 3.65
C LEU A 592 -40.37 29.61 2.65
N ASP A 593 -39.28 29.02 3.11
CA ASP A 593 -38.23 28.44 2.26
C ASP A 593 -38.77 27.26 1.43
N VAL A 594 -39.57 26.37 2.04
CA VAL A 594 -40.23 25.25 1.35
C VAL A 594 -41.20 25.74 0.27
N LEU A 595 -42.11 26.66 0.60
CA LEU A 595 -43.07 27.20 -0.36
C LEU A 595 -42.38 27.97 -1.48
N THR A 596 -41.32 28.72 -1.17
CA THR A 596 -40.51 29.39 -2.19
C THR A 596 -39.86 28.39 -3.14
N GLY A 597 -39.35 27.26 -2.61
CA GLY A 597 -38.74 26.20 -3.41
C GLY A 597 -39.71 25.41 -4.29
N LEU A 598 -41.02 25.47 -4.00
CA LEU A 598 -42.07 24.84 -4.81
C LEU A 598 -42.62 25.76 -5.90
N LEU A 599 -42.36 27.07 -5.84
CA LEU A 599 -42.81 28.01 -6.86
C LEU A 599 -42.12 27.73 -8.21
N PRO A 600 -42.84 27.87 -9.34
CA PRO A 600 -42.22 27.93 -10.66
C PRO A 600 -41.13 29.01 -10.71
N PHE A 601 -40.06 28.75 -11.47
CA PHE A 601 -38.90 29.65 -11.53
C PHE A 601 -39.25 31.11 -11.85
N GLU A 602 -40.21 31.32 -12.76
CA GLU A 602 -40.68 32.65 -13.16
C GLU A 602 -41.36 33.40 -12.00
N VAL A 603 -42.23 32.70 -11.26
CA VAL A 603 -42.94 33.24 -10.11
C VAL A 603 -41.97 33.47 -8.94
N ALA A 604 -41.06 32.54 -8.67
CA ALA A 604 -40.08 32.65 -7.59
C ALA A 604 -39.17 33.89 -7.72
N ARG A 605 -38.96 34.38 -8.95
CA ARG A 605 -38.08 35.53 -9.24
C ARG A 605 -38.79 36.89 -9.27
N LEU A 606 -40.11 36.94 -9.17
CA LEU A 606 -40.80 38.24 -9.13
C LEU A 606 -40.36 39.02 -7.87
N PRO A 607 -40.07 40.33 -7.97
CA PRO A 607 -39.58 41.12 -6.84
C PRO A 607 -40.48 41.09 -5.60
N HIS A 608 -41.79 40.89 -5.79
CA HIS A 608 -42.79 40.90 -4.73
C HIS A 608 -43.11 39.50 -4.16
N SER A 609 -42.68 38.39 -4.78
CA SER A 609 -43.03 37.02 -4.35
C SER A 609 -42.64 36.73 -2.91
N ARG A 610 -41.43 37.16 -2.53
CA ARG A 610 -40.96 36.99 -1.15
C ARG A 610 -41.81 37.78 -0.15
N ILE A 611 -42.27 38.97 -0.53
CA ILE A 611 -43.09 39.85 0.32
C ILE A 611 -44.47 39.23 0.53
N VAL A 612 -45.11 38.77 -0.55
CA VAL A 612 -46.43 38.13 -0.54
C VAL A 612 -46.41 36.84 0.28
N LEU A 613 -45.44 35.95 0.04
CA LEU A 613 -45.28 34.72 0.82
C LEU A 613 -44.99 35.01 2.30
N LEU A 614 -44.10 35.95 2.60
CA LEU A 614 -43.77 36.31 3.98
C LEU A 614 -44.98 36.88 4.72
N ARG A 615 -45.80 37.70 4.06
CA ARG A 615 -47.06 38.22 4.61
C ARG A 615 -48.02 37.08 4.94
N ALA A 616 -48.21 36.15 4.01
CA ALA A 616 -49.10 35.00 4.21
C ALA A 616 -48.63 34.08 5.35
N VAL A 617 -47.34 33.74 5.39
CA VAL A 617 -46.76 32.93 6.47
C VAL A 617 -46.86 33.64 7.83
N ARG A 618 -46.69 34.96 7.87
CA ARG A 618 -46.85 35.75 9.11
C ARG A 618 -48.29 35.72 9.62
N GLU A 619 -49.28 35.75 8.73
CA GLU A 619 -50.70 35.67 9.08
C GLU A 619 -51.07 34.29 9.65
N VAL A 620 -50.55 33.20 9.08
CA VAL A 620 -50.76 31.83 9.62
C VAL A 620 -50.04 31.62 10.95
N GLY A 621 -48.89 32.26 11.15
CA GLY A 621 -48.10 32.14 12.36
C GLY A 621 -47.17 30.91 12.35
N GLY A 622 -46.62 30.56 13.52
CA GLY A 622 -45.61 29.49 13.67
C GLY A 622 -46.02 28.35 14.60
N GLY A 623 -47.33 28.13 14.77
CA GLY A 623 -47.84 27.04 15.62
C GLY A 623 -47.49 25.65 15.06
N PRO A 624 -47.28 24.64 15.92
CA PRO A 624 -47.00 23.27 15.49
C PRO A 624 -48.23 22.57 14.85
N ASP A 625 -49.42 23.12 15.08
CA ASP A 625 -50.73 22.70 14.59
C ASP A 625 -51.08 23.27 13.21
N ARG A 626 -50.22 24.14 12.66
CA ARG A 626 -50.43 24.80 11.36
C ARG A 626 -50.01 23.89 10.20
N HIS A 627 -50.47 24.20 9.00
CA HIS A 627 -50.08 23.48 7.78
C HIS A 627 -49.96 24.43 6.57
N PRO A 628 -49.18 24.05 5.52
CA PRO A 628 -48.99 24.89 4.34
C PRO A 628 -50.29 25.27 3.62
N GLY A 629 -51.30 24.39 3.64
CA GLY A 629 -52.62 24.70 3.08
C GLY A 629 -53.25 25.99 3.65
N GLN A 630 -53.06 26.30 4.94
CA GLN A 630 -53.52 27.57 5.52
C GLN A 630 -52.82 28.78 4.90
N VAL A 631 -51.54 28.64 4.53
CA VAL A 631 -50.78 29.70 3.85
C VAL A 631 -51.32 29.89 2.45
N ILE A 632 -51.61 28.79 1.73
CA ILE A 632 -52.24 28.84 0.41
C ILE A 632 -53.63 29.48 0.48
N ASP A 633 -54.44 29.16 1.49
CA ASP A 633 -55.75 29.79 1.71
C ASP A 633 -55.63 31.29 2.01
N VAL A 634 -54.59 31.71 2.74
CA VAL A 634 -54.28 33.13 2.92
C VAL A 634 -53.91 33.77 1.59
N LEU A 635 -53.03 33.16 0.80
CA LEU A 635 -52.62 33.66 -0.53
C LEU A 635 -53.83 33.83 -1.47
N ARG A 636 -54.75 32.85 -1.48
CA ARG A 636 -56.01 32.92 -2.27
C ARG A 636 -56.92 34.06 -1.82
N ARG A 637 -56.93 34.41 -0.54
CA ARG A 637 -57.73 35.52 0.00
C ARG A 637 -57.18 36.89 -0.40
N HIS A 638 -55.89 37.01 -0.70
CA HIS A 638 -55.22 38.27 -1.08
C HIS A 638 -55.26 38.54 -2.62
N ALA A 639 -56.42 38.35 -3.26
CA ALA A 639 -56.60 38.38 -4.73
C ALA A 639 -55.88 39.54 -5.48
N ARG A 640 -55.48 39.27 -6.75
CA ARG A 640 -54.50 39.96 -7.63
C ARG A 640 -53.01 39.79 -7.30
N GLU A 641 -52.59 39.81 -6.04
CA GLU A 641 -51.16 39.70 -5.67
C GLU A 641 -50.74 38.28 -5.25
N GLY A 642 -51.67 37.46 -4.74
CA GLY A 642 -51.39 36.10 -4.25
C GLY A 642 -51.87 34.96 -5.17
N GLU A 643 -52.58 35.27 -6.26
CA GLU A 643 -53.19 34.28 -7.14
C GLU A 643 -52.14 33.50 -7.96
N GLU A 644 -51.10 34.20 -8.44
CA GLU A 644 -49.94 33.60 -9.11
C GLU A 644 -49.11 32.69 -8.19
N HIS A 645 -49.16 32.91 -6.86
CA HIS A 645 -48.43 32.14 -5.84
C HIS A 645 -49.26 31.01 -5.22
N ALA A 646 -50.59 31.02 -5.38
CA ALA A 646 -51.51 30.05 -4.79
C ALA A 646 -51.84 28.85 -5.70
N GLY A 647 -51.35 28.87 -6.95
CA GLY A 647 -51.50 27.80 -7.94
C GLY A 647 -50.51 26.63 -7.79
N VAL A 648 -49.78 26.58 -6.67
CA VAL A 648 -48.74 25.58 -6.36
C VAL A 648 -49.24 24.50 -5.43
#